data_AF-A0A9D0TK09-F1
#
_entry.id   AF-A0A9D0TK09-F1
#
_cell.length_a   1.000
_cell.length_b   1.000
_cell.length_c   1.000
_cell.angle_alpha   90.00
_cell.angle_beta   90.00
_cell.angle_gamma   90.00
#
_symmetry.space_group_name_H-M   'P 1'
#
loop_
_entity.id
_entity.type
_entity.pdbx_description
1 polymer ?
#
loop_
_entity_poly.entity_id
_entity_poly.type
_entity_poly.pdbx_seq_one_letter_code
_entity_poly.pdbx_strand_id
1 'polypeptide(L)'
;MIRAIDTDPASRKIRHPSLATPALHERVIEHAFSFAEWDYHPIFDCLEDRWSFHWEEKGRMRFESHQEKRYARAQREGQTPDFKQPPVQGFNPASSTALFNSQVITDPAFSTSLLTPPLSVIAYNRIAFGPRPGDIEAFDALGADDDSRLTAFVDQQLDPDSIDDSALDARLNTPDYSTLSKSLTELWTQHQLSSEWSTRIRPVKETAYAAYLRATHSERQLVEVLADFWHNHFSVYGWEDPANSVWVHYDRDVIRPHMLGNFRSMLEANAKSPAMLAYLDNFVSSGENPNENYARELLELHTLGSLNYFGSADPASVPKDANGVAIGYVEADVKAVARCLTGWSFRMWGDTPSNGEFVYRSSWHDDSEKQVLGQTFPPAQGDLVDGNQVLDLLAAHPGTAKSICQKLCRRFISDHPPESIVTSAAQVFQSHWQQPDQLKRVMRHILLSAEFRNTWGEKVKRPFETAVSAMRALRFDFALRINTDTSVWTASDQLEWVFQNSGQFPFTWAPPNGFPDKRATWQGSTPLVMGWRTANHLLEGPYQLEGEVDRTGLYTPVLADTLAAFPNPALRTPNNLASYWFERVLGYPPDTQQVSHVAAILDHSKHSPDQQDLDQPIDLGSNEWPTYWQSGLRAMVGLILMSPEFLQR
;
A
#
# COMPACT_ATOMS: atom_id res chain seq x y z
N MET A 1 30.04 -22.20 -12.06
CA MET A 1 30.69 -23.45 -11.58
C MET A 1 29.60 -24.31 -10.92
N ILE A 2 29.16 -25.37 -11.60
CA ILE A 2 28.53 -26.65 -11.13
C ILE A 2 27.41 -26.54 -10.06
N ARG A 3 26.10 -26.57 -10.43
CA ARG A 3 25.15 -27.72 -10.59
C ARG A 3 24.68 -28.46 -9.32
N ALA A 4 23.35 -28.46 -9.11
CA ALA A 4 22.46 -29.60 -8.79
C ALA A 4 21.02 -29.06 -8.71
N ILE A 5 20.14 -29.15 -9.72
CA ILE A 5 19.25 -30.28 -10.08
C ILE A 5 18.94 -31.23 -8.93
N ASP A 6 17.70 -31.16 -8.43
CA ASP A 6 16.97 -32.36 -8.04
C ASP A 6 15.52 -32.27 -8.55
N THR A 7 15.06 -33.39 -9.09
CA THR A 7 13.81 -33.60 -9.81
C THR A 7 13.11 -34.80 -9.20
N ASP A 8 11.96 -34.61 -8.55
CA ASP A 8 10.96 -35.67 -8.42
C ASP A 8 9.54 -35.09 -8.25
N PRO A 9 8.66 -35.25 -9.26
CA PRO A 9 7.26 -34.86 -9.20
C PRO A 9 6.35 -36.09 -8.99
N ALA A 10 6.43 -36.77 -7.83
CA ALA A 10 5.46 -37.83 -7.52
C ALA A 10 5.33 -38.19 -6.02
N SER A 11 4.76 -37.32 -5.17
CA SER A 11 3.88 -37.79 -4.08
C SER A 11 3.18 -36.67 -3.30
N ARG A 12 1.86 -36.65 -3.44
CA ARG A 12 0.80 -36.28 -2.47
C ARG A 12 -0.25 -35.35 -3.09
N LYS A 13 -1.16 -35.99 -3.83
CA LYS A 13 -2.55 -35.56 -3.90
C LYS A 13 -3.16 -35.70 -2.52
N ILE A 14 -3.39 -34.57 -1.84
CA ILE A 14 -4.46 -34.45 -0.85
C ILE A 14 -5.35 -33.32 -1.34
N ARG A 15 -6.55 -33.67 -1.77
CA ARG A 15 -7.62 -32.72 -2.09
C ARG A 15 -8.04 -32.03 -0.80
N HIS A 16 -7.89 -30.71 -0.71
CA HIS A 16 -8.62 -29.91 0.26
C HIS A 16 -9.85 -29.29 -0.42
N PRO A 17 -11.06 -29.47 0.13
CA PRO A 17 -12.26 -28.85 -0.40
C PRO A 17 -12.28 -27.35 -0.10
N SER A 18 -12.89 -26.58 -1.00
CA SER A 18 -13.16 -25.15 -0.84
C SER A 18 -13.92 -24.87 0.46
N LEU A 19 -13.37 -24.02 1.32
CA LEU A 19 -14.09 -23.37 2.41
C LEU A 19 -13.71 -21.90 2.41
N ALA A 20 -14.32 -21.15 1.51
CA ALA A 20 -14.46 -19.71 1.64
C ALA A 20 -15.75 -19.47 2.44
N THR A 21 -15.62 -19.15 3.72
CA THR A 21 -16.72 -18.61 4.53
C THR A 21 -16.21 -17.50 5.45
N PRO A 22 -16.98 -16.41 5.68
CA PRO A 22 -16.56 -15.23 6.45
C PRO A 22 -16.18 -15.47 7.92
N ALA A 23 -16.44 -16.66 8.48
CA ALA A 23 -16.23 -16.99 9.89
C ALA A 23 -14.76 -17.08 10.34
N LEU A 24 -13.79 -16.88 9.44
CA LEU A 24 -12.36 -16.86 9.82
C LEU A 24 -11.94 -15.55 10.51
N HIS A 25 -12.72 -14.47 10.36
CA HIS A 25 -12.43 -13.16 10.96
C HIS A 25 -12.47 -13.18 12.50
N GLU A 26 -13.33 -13.99 13.11
CA GLU A 26 -13.46 -14.08 14.57
C GLU A 26 -12.34 -14.90 15.23
N ARG A 27 -11.80 -15.92 14.54
CA ARG A 27 -10.77 -16.81 15.13
C ARG A 27 -9.37 -16.19 15.16
N VAL A 28 -9.09 -15.21 14.32
CA VAL A 28 -7.78 -14.53 14.30
C VAL A 28 -7.62 -13.56 15.47
N ILE A 29 -8.73 -13.00 15.97
CA ILE A 29 -8.75 -12.12 17.14
C ILE A 29 -8.35 -12.91 18.41
N GLU A 30 -8.66 -14.20 18.51
CA GLU A 30 -8.30 -15.03 19.68
C GLU A 30 -6.90 -15.67 19.60
N HIS A 31 -6.31 -15.83 18.41
CA HIS A 31 -5.04 -16.54 18.23
C HIS A 31 -3.80 -15.65 18.02
N ALA A 32 -3.96 -14.33 17.89
CA ALA A 32 -2.83 -13.39 17.78
C ALA A 32 -2.00 -13.23 19.07
N PHE A 33 -2.40 -13.87 20.17
CA PHE A 33 -1.83 -13.71 21.51
C PHE A 33 -0.60 -14.58 21.84
N SER A 34 0.11 -15.19 20.87
CA SER A 34 1.19 -16.15 21.20
C SER A 34 2.60 -15.85 20.65
N PHE A 35 2.91 -14.65 20.16
CA PHE A 35 4.30 -14.30 19.81
C PHE A 35 4.62 -12.84 20.11
N ALA A 36 5.09 -12.59 21.33
CA ALA A 36 5.83 -11.38 21.70
C ALA A 36 6.75 -11.72 22.90
N GLU A 37 8.02 -12.00 22.62
CA GLU A 37 9.08 -11.43 23.46
C GLU A 37 9.40 -10.06 22.84
N TRP A 38 9.88 -9.12 23.66
CA TRP A 38 10.12 -7.68 23.44
C TRP A 38 9.00 -6.78 24.00
N ASP A 39 9.32 -6.24 25.19
CA ASP A 39 8.48 -5.52 26.15
C ASP A 39 7.92 -4.15 25.68
N TYR A 40 6.84 -3.74 26.38
CA TYR A 40 6.23 -2.40 26.55
C TYR A 40 5.34 -1.85 25.41
N HIS A 41 4.00 -2.01 25.53
CA HIS A 41 3.01 -1.23 24.78
C HIS A 41 1.67 -1.05 25.55
N PRO A 42 1.14 0.19 25.70
CA PRO A 42 0.00 0.47 26.59
C PRO A 42 -1.39 0.07 26.07
N ILE A 43 -1.58 -0.16 24.77
CA ILE A 43 -2.82 -0.82 24.27
C ILE A 43 -2.90 -2.28 24.75
N PHE A 44 -1.75 -2.94 24.94
CA PHE A 44 -1.70 -4.27 25.54
C PHE A 44 -1.74 -4.21 27.07
N ASP A 45 -1.19 -3.17 27.72
CA ASP A 45 -1.27 -3.00 29.18
C ASP A 45 -2.72 -2.93 29.71
N CYS A 46 -3.67 -2.33 28.96
CA CYS A 46 -5.08 -2.32 29.37
C CYS A 46 -5.74 -3.72 29.41
N LEU A 47 -5.16 -4.71 28.72
CA LEU A 47 -5.61 -6.11 28.70
C LEU A 47 -4.65 -7.06 29.46
N GLU A 48 -3.37 -6.71 29.62
CA GLU A 48 -2.30 -7.53 30.23
C GLU A 48 -2.14 -7.34 31.74
N ASP A 49 -2.73 -6.30 32.35
CA ASP A 49 -2.48 -5.88 33.74
C ASP A 49 -2.95 -6.84 34.87
N ARG A 50 -3.21 -8.13 34.57
CA ARG A 50 -3.71 -9.11 35.58
C ARG A 50 -2.93 -10.41 35.71
N TRP A 51 -2.05 -10.81 34.79
CA TRP A 51 -1.42 -12.15 34.83
C TRP A 51 0.05 -12.18 34.37
N SER A 52 0.84 -13.12 34.90
CA SER A 52 2.22 -13.36 34.43
C SER A 52 2.50 -14.87 34.29
N PHE A 53 3.33 -15.23 33.30
CA PHE A 53 3.60 -16.62 32.91
C PHE A 53 4.97 -17.09 33.38
N HIS A 54 5.04 -18.22 34.10
CA HIS A 54 6.30 -18.88 34.44
C HIS A 54 6.29 -20.36 34.07
N TRP A 55 7.41 -20.81 33.51
CA TRP A 55 7.69 -22.23 33.25
C TRP A 55 8.36 -22.86 34.48
N GLU A 56 7.75 -23.89 35.06
CA GLU A 56 8.44 -24.72 36.05
C GLU A 56 9.24 -25.84 35.36
N GLU A 57 10.36 -26.27 35.96
CA GLU A 57 11.37 -27.24 35.46
C GLU A 57 10.85 -28.61 34.96
N LYS A 58 9.53 -28.84 34.98
CA LYS A 58 8.88 -30.09 34.52
C LYS A 58 7.80 -29.87 33.45
N GLY A 59 7.80 -28.72 32.77
CA GLY A 59 6.98 -28.51 31.57
C GLY A 59 5.48 -28.32 31.83
N ARG A 60 5.09 -27.83 33.01
CA ARG A 60 3.73 -27.33 33.27
C ARG A 60 3.77 -25.82 33.45
N MET A 61 2.88 -25.11 32.77
CA MET A 61 2.63 -23.68 32.99
C MET A 61 1.79 -23.48 34.25
N ARG A 62 2.19 -22.52 35.09
CA ARG A 62 1.44 -22.11 36.27
C ARG A 62 1.04 -20.65 36.13
N PHE A 63 -0.21 -20.36 36.50
CA PHE A 63 -0.79 -19.02 36.48
C PHE A 63 -0.68 -18.42 37.89
N GLU A 64 -0.02 -17.28 38.02
CA GLU A 64 0.06 -16.53 39.29
C GLU A 64 -0.42 -15.09 39.08
N SER A 65 -1.26 -14.62 40.00
CA SER A 65 -1.78 -13.27 40.02
C SER A 65 -0.78 -12.27 40.62
N HIS A 66 -0.84 -10.99 40.22
CA HIS A 66 0.01 -9.94 40.80
C HIS A 66 -0.27 -9.70 42.31
N GLN A 67 -1.44 -10.08 42.82
CA GLN A 67 -1.74 -10.11 44.24
C GLN A 67 -0.93 -11.18 45.00
N GLU A 68 -0.74 -12.37 44.42
CA GLU A 68 0.06 -13.44 45.04
C GLU A 68 1.55 -13.08 45.09
N LYS A 69 2.08 -12.38 44.07
CA LYS A 69 3.46 -11.85 44.08
C LYS A 69 3.67 -10.79 45.15
N ARG A 70 2.70 -9.88 45.35
CA ARG A 70 2.74 -8.87 46.42
C ARG A 70 2.64 -9.51 47.81
N TYR A 71 1.84 -10.57 47.95
CA TYR A 71 1.73 -11.33 49.19
C TYR A 71 3.03 -12.10 49.52
N ALA A 72 3.64 -12.75 48.54
CA ALA A 72 4.92 -13.47 48.70
C ALA A 72 6.11 -12.52 48.95
N ARG A 73 6.08 -11.30 48.40
CA ARG A 73 7.07 -10.26 48.66
C ARG A 73 6.94 -9.69 50.07
N ALA A 74 5.72 -9.39 50.51
CA ALA A 74 5.45 -8.92 51.88
C ALA A 74 5.88 -9.95 52.95
N GLN A 75 5.71 -11.26 52.67
CA GLN A 75 6.19 -12.33 53.56
C GLN A 75 7.72 -12.46 53.59
N ARG A 76 8.43 -12.20 52.48
CA ARG A 76 9.91 -12.21 52.45
C ARG A 76 10.52 -10.98 53.11
N GLU A 77 9.80 -9.85 53.10
CA GLU A 77 10.25 -8.56 53.64
C GLU A 77 9.81 -8.34 55.10
N GLY A 78 9.15 -9.33 55.74
CA GLY A 78 8.79 -9.30 57.16
C GLY A 78 7.70 -8.29 57.54
N GLN A 79 6.97 -7.75 56.56
CA GLN A 79 5.86 -6.83 56.79
C GLN A 79 4.56 -7.62 56.96
N THR A 80 3.77 -7.32 57.98
CA THR A 80 2.43 -7.89 58.20
C THR A 80 1.38 -7.00 57.53
N PRO A 81 0.71 -7.43 56.44
CA PRO A 81 -0.40 -6.68 55.87
C PRO A 81 -1.70 -7.11 56.56
N ASP A 82 -2.41 -6.17 57.18
CA ASP A 82 -3.78 -6.35 57.65
C ASP A 82 -4.75 -6.29 56.46
N PHE A 83 -4.89 -7.40 55.74
CA PHE A 83 -5.93 -7.60 54.74
C PHE A 83 -6.56 -8.98 54.97
N LYS A 84 -7.87 -9.00 55.29
CA LYS A 84 -8.65 -10.22 55.50
C LYS A 84 -8.63 -11.09 54.23
N GLN A 85 -8.20 -12.35 54.37
CA GLN A 85 -8.34 -13.37 53.32
C GLN A 85 -9.84 -13.63 53.03
N PRO A 86 -10.28 -13.65 51.76
CA PRO A 86 -11.53 -14.31 51.41
C PRO A 86 -11.37 -15.85 51.50
N PRO A 87 -12.46 -16.60 51.77
CA PRO A 87 -12.37 -18.02 52.07
C PRO A 87 -11.97 -18.84 50.84
N VAL A 88 -11.05 -19.79 51.04
CA VAL A 88 -10.64 -20.78 50.03
C VAL A 88 -11.75 -21.82 49.90
N GLN A 89 -12.53 -21.75 48.81
CA GLN A 89 -13.33 -22.88 48.35
C GLN A 89 -12.52 -23.70 47.33
N GLY A 90 -12.41 -25.01 47.59
CA GLY A 90 -11.58 -25.93 46.83
C GLY A 90 -11.95 -26.01 45.35
N PHE A 91 -10.93 -25.93 44.50
CA PHE A 91 -11.01 -26.05 43.05
C PHE A 91 -11.37 -27.51 42.66
N ASN A 92 -12.55 -27.74 42.08
CA ASN A 92 -12.94 -29.03 41.50
C ASN A 92 -12.78 -28.99 39.97
N PRO A 93 -11.84 -29.76 39.37
CA PRO A 93 -11.45 -29.65 37.96
C PRO A 93 -12.50 -30.15 36.94
N ALA A 94 -13.66 -30.63 37.38
CA ALA A 94 -14.76 -30.99 36.48
C ALA A 94 -15.68 -29.81 36.09
N SER A 95 -15.53 -28.65 36.73
CA SER A 95 -16.40 -27.48 36.52
C SER A 95 -15.92 -26.55 35.40
N SER A 96 -14.66 -26.67 34.97
CA SER A 96 -14.07 -25.83 33.93
C SER A 96 -14.48 -26.26 32.52
N THR A 97 -14.90 -27.51 32.32
CA THR A 97 -15.35 -27.95 30.99
C THR A 97 -16.75 -27.43 30.63
N ALA A 98 -17.51 -26.93 31.61
CA ALA A 98 -18.84 -26.35 31.39
C ALA A 98 -18.79 -24.83 31.12
N LEU A 99 -17.79 -24.10 31.64
CA LEU A 99 -17.67 -22.65 31.44
C LEU A 99 -17.00 -22.25 30.11
N PHE A 100 -16.19 -23.13 29.51
CA PHE A 100 -15.58 -22.88 28.19
C PHE A 100 -16.53 -23.14 27.01
N ASN A 101 -17.74 -23.65 27.26
CA ASN A 101 -18.74 -23.93 26.22
C ASN A 101 -20.03 -23.08 26.36
N SER A 102 -20.09 -22.11 27.27
CA SER A 102 -21.27 -21.28 27.47
C SER A 102 -20.92 -19.80 27.51
N GLN A 103 -20.59 -19.26 26.33
CA GLN A 103 -20.95 -17.93 25.82
C GLN A 103 -20.06 -17.61 24.62
N VAL A 104 -20.15 -18.45 23.57
CA VAL A 104 -20.15 -17.84 22.24
C VAL A 104 -21.46 -17.08 22.21
N ILE A 105 -21.40 -15.77 22.45
CA ILE A 105 -22.48 -14.87 22.09
C ILE A 105 -22.50 -14.91 20.56
N THR A 106 -23.13 -15.94 20.00
CA THR A 106 -23.66 -15.89 18.65
C THR A 106 -24.89 -15.02 18.77
N ASP A 107 -24.70 -13.71 18.93
CA ASP A 107 -25.81 -12.78 18.83
C ASP A 107 -26.30 -12.84 17.37
N PRO A 108 -27.52 -13.35 17.10
CA PRO A 108 -28.06 -13.39 15.75
C PRO A 108 -28.29 -11.98 15.18
N ALA A 109 -28.11 -10.93 16.00
CA ALA A 109 -28.23 -9.53 15.62
C ALA A 109 -26.98 -8.91 14.99
N PHE A 110 -25.82 -9.60 14.94
CA PHE A 110 -24.70 -9.11 14.12
C PHE A 110 -25.04 -9.26 12.63
N SER A 111 -25.70 -8.23 12.09
CA SER A 111 -25.77 -8.01 10.66
C SER A 111 -24.34 -7.88 10.14
N THR A 112 -23.85 -8.94 9.49
CA THR A 112 -22.50 -9.03 8.94
C THR A 112 -22.31 -8.21 7.65
N SER A 113 -23.34 -7.47 7.20
CA SER A 113 -23.22 -6.57 6.07
C SER A 113 -22.85 -5.17 6.56
N LEU A 114 -21.61 -4.77 6.29
CA LEU A 114 -21.17 -3.39 6.46
C LEU A 114 -22.10 -2.44 5.71
N LEU A 115 -22.40 -1.29 6.31
CA LEU A 115 -23.15 -0.24 5.64
C LEU A 115 -22.42 0.16 4.35
N THR A 116 -23.18 0.27 3.25
CA THR A 116 -22.61 0.84 2.02
C THR A 116 -22.43 2.34 2.25
N PRO A 117 -21.19 2.86 2.13
CA PRO A 117 -20.94 4.27 2.38
C PRO A 117 -21.48 5.14 1.24
N PRO A 118 -21.64 6.46 1.47
CA PRO A 118 -22.05 7.38 0.41
C PRO A 118 -21.02 7.44 -0.72
N LEU A 119 -21.45 7.87 -1.91
CA LEU A 119 -20.60 7.91 -3.10
C LEU A 119 -19.33 8.74 -2.92
N SER A 120 -19.38 9.83 -2.15
CA SER A 120 -18.22 10.66 -1.81
C SER A 120 -17.11 9.84 -1.14
N VAL A 121 -17.46 9.00 -0.17
CA VAL A 121 -16.52 8.11 0.54
C VAL A 121 -15.99 7.03 -0.39
N ILE A 122 -16.82 6.44 -1.26
CA ILE A 122 -16.36 5.49 -2.30
C ILE A 122 -15.35 6.18 -3.21
N ALA A 123 -15.68 7.37 -3.71
CA ALA A 123 -14.82 8.15 -4.61
C ALA A 123 -13.46 8.45 -3.96
N TYR A 124 -13.43 8.96 -2.73
CA TYR A 124 -12.16 9.25 -2.04
C TYR A 124 -11.35 8.00 -1.69
N ASN A 125 -11.98 6.85 -1.42
CA ASN A 125 -11.22 5.62 -1.17
C ASN A 125 -10.68 4.95 -2.45
N ARG A 126 -11.21 5.29 -3.63
CA ARG A 126 -10.80 4.72 -4.93
C ARG A 126 -9.92 5.65 -5.77
N ILE A 127 -10.30 6.92 -5.88
CA ILE A 127 -9.62 7.97 -6.65
C ILE A 127 -8.53 8.65 -5.80
N ALA A 128 -8.63 8.56 -4.48
CA ALA A 128 -7.64 9.07 -3.52
C ALA A 128 -7.23 7.99 -2.51
N PHE A 129 -6.42 8.38 -1.51
CA PHE A 129 -6.06 7.52 -0.38
C PHE A 129 -7.03 7.68 0.81
N GLY A 130 -8.30 7.97 0.56
CA GLY A 130 -9.32 8.23 1.57
C GLY A 130 -9.58 9.72 1.84
N PRO A 131 -10.70 10.07 2.50
CA PRO A 131 -11.07 11.47 2.74
C PRO A 131 -10.27 12.08 3.91
N ARG A 132 -10.03 13.38 3.82
CA ARG A 132 -9.63 14.25 4.95
C ARG A 132 -10.86 15.03 5.43
N PRO A 133 -10.85 15.59 6.65
CA PRO A 133 -11.97 16.42 7.10
C PRO A 133 -12.14 17.64 6.18
N GLY A 134 -13.35 17.87 5.66
CA GLY A 134 -13.64 18.89 4.64
C GLY A 134 -13.76 18.35 3.20
N ASP A 135 -13.18 17.18 2.91
CA ASP A 135 -13.19 16.60 1.57
C ASP A 135 -14.61 16.16 1.14
N ILE A 136 -15.40 15.60 2.07
CA ILE A 136 -16.76 15.13 1.79
C ILE A 136 -17.67 16.32 1.47
N GLU A 137 -17.60 17.39 2.26
CA GLU A 137 -18.36 18.62 2.03
C GLU A 137 -17.97 19.31 0.72
N ALA A 138 -16.68 19.29 0.39
CA ALA A 138 -16.18 19.80 -0.88
C ALA A 138 -16.72 19.01 -2.07
N PHE A 139 -16.74 17.67 -1.99
CA PHE A 139 -17.32 16.81 -3.01
C PHE A 139 -18.83 17.05 -3.18
N ASP A 140 -19.58 17.13 -2.09
CA ASP A 140 -21.02 17.35 -2.12
C ASP A 140 -21.40 18.73 -2.71
N ALA A 141 -20.51 19.71 -2.58
CA ALA A 141 -20.66 21.04 -3.16
C ALA A 141 -20.41 21.10 -4.68
N LEU A 142 -19.87 20.04 -5.30
CA LEU A 142 -19.57 20.02 -6.74
C LEU A 142 -20.81 19.91 -7.63
N GLY A 143 -21.95 19.49 -7.10
CA GLY A 143 -23.15 19.26 -7.89
C GLY A 143 -24.41 19.00 -7.06
N ALA A 144 -25.56 19.09 -7.72
CA ALA A 144 -26.87 18.88 -7.08
C ALA A 144 -27.22 17.41 -6.85
N ASP A 145 -26.59 16.51 -7.60
CA ASP A 145 -26.78 15.06 -7.55
C ASP A 145 -25.44 14.32 -7.70
N ASP A 146 -25.45 13.04 -7.36
CA ASP A 146 -24.28 12.17 -7.33
C ASP A 146 -23.57 12.03 -8.69
N ASP A 147 -24.31 12.07 -9.80
CA ASP A 147 -23.73 11.99 -11.14
C ASP A 147 -22.96 13.25 -11.49
N SER A 148 -23.54 14.40 -11.21
CA SER A 148 -22.93 15.70 -11.41
C SER A 148 -21.68 15.87 -10.53
N ARG A 149 -21.76 15.47 -9.25
CA ARG A 149 -20.64 15.52 -8.30
C ARG A 149 -19.48 14.64 -8.72
N LEU A 150 -19.74 13.36 -9.04
CA LEU A 150 -18.70 12.43 -9.46
C LEU A 150 -18.05 12.88 -10.77
N THR A 151 -18.85 13.34 -11.74
CA THR A 151 -18.33 13.84 -13.01
C THR A 151 -17.40 15.04 -12.80
N ALA A 152 -17.82 16.03 -12.01
CA ALA A 152 -17.01 17.20 -11.71
C ALA A 152 -15.72 16.83 -10.96
N PHE A 153 -15.80 15.93 -9.98
CA PHE A 153 -14.62 15.46 -9.23
C PHE A 153 -13.62 14.71 -10.12
N VAL A 154 -14.11 13.78 -10.96
CA VAL A 154 -13.26 13.04 -11.90
C VAL A 154 -12.62 13.97 -12.93
N ASP A 155 -13.39 14.91 -13.50
CA ASP A 155 -12.87 15.84 -14.49
C ASP A 155 -11.82 16.79 -13.89
N GLN A 156 -12.00 17.24 -12.64
CA GLN A 156 -11.00 18.01 -11.90
C GLN A 156 -9.72 17.18 -11.67
N GLN A 157 -9.84 15.96 -11.16
CA GLN A 157 -8.69 15.09 -10.86
C GLN A 157 -7.94 14.60 -12.12
N LEU A 158 -8.60 14.57 -13.27
CA LEU A 158 -7.99 14.31 -14.57
C LEU A 158 -7.35 15.56 -15.20
N ASP A 159 -7.45 16.72 -14.57
CA ASP A 159 -6.80 17.97 -14.96
C ASP A 159 -5.94 18.50 -13.81
N PRO A 160 -4.82 17.83 -13.46
CA PRO A 160 -4.03 18.16 -12.28
C PRO A 160 -3.44 19.58 -12.31
N ASP A 161 -3.25 20.16 -13.49
CA ASP A 161 -2.78 21.55 -13.64
C ASP A 161 -3.82 22.57 -13.16
N SER A 162 -5.10 22.20 -13.10
CA SER A 162 -6.18 23.01 -12.54
C SER A 162 -6.23 23.00 -11.01
N ILE A 163 -5.49 22.09 -10.38
CA ILE A 163 -5.48 21.90 -8.93
C ILE A 163 -4.23 22.57 -8.35
N ASP A 164 -4.46 23.51 -7.43
CA ASP A 164 -3.39 24.13 -6.64
C ASP A 164 -2.81 23.12 -5.66
N ASP A 165 -1.52 22.84 -5.81
CA ASP A 165 -0.75 21.94 -4.95
C ASP A 165 0.48 22.65 -4.36
N SER A 166 0.48 24.00 -4.36
CA SER A 166 1.60 24.82 -3.93
C SER A 166 2.03 24.57 -2.48
N ALA A 167 1.09 24.16 -1.62
CA ALA A 167 1.39 23.77 -0.24
C ALA A 167 2.26 22.50 -0.16
N LEU A 168 2.03 21.52 -1.03
CA LEU A 168 2.88 20.34 -1.13
C LEU A 168 4.21 20.68 -1.82
N ASP A 169 4.20 21.51 -2.87
CA ASP A 169 5.42 21.96 -3.52
C ASP A 169 6.36 22.64 -2.53
N ALA A 170 5.82 23.46 -1.61
CA ALA A 170 6.59 24.07 -0.53
C ALA A 170 7.21 23.04 0.44
N ARG A 171 6.52 21.92 0.71
CA ARG A 171 7.04 20.83 1.58
C ARG A 171 8.18 20.06 0.91
N LEU A 172 8.13 19.91 -0.42
CA LEU A 172 9.14 19.19 -1.20
C LEU A 172 10.29 20.10 -1.67
N ASN A 173 10.11 21.42 -1.67
CA ASN A 173 11.15 22.38 -2.04
C ASN A 173 12.02 22.78 -0.84
N THR A 174 12.69 21.80 -0.24
CA THR A 174 13.62 22.00 0.89
C THR A 174 14.98 21.36 0.61
N PRO A 175 16.05 21.73 1.34
CA PRO A 175 17.37 21.10 1.20
C PRO A 175 17.38 19.58 1.48
N ASP A 176 16.37 19.06 2.18
CA ASP A 176 16.21 17.63 2.44
C ASP A 176 15.92 16.86 1.14
N TYR A 177 15.20 17.47 0.20
CA TYR A 177 14.75 16.89 -1.08
C TYR A 177 15.58 17.38 -2.28
N SER A 178 16.89 17.55 -2.07
CA SER A 178 17.83 18.14 -3.03
C SER A 178 18.00 17.36 -4.33
N THR A 179 17.60 16.09 -4.39
CA THR A 179 17.76 15.24 -5.57
C THR A 179 16.55 15.25 -6.49
N LEU A 180 15.36 15.61 -5.98
CA LEU A 180 14.11 15.56 -6.74
C LEU A 180 14.12 16.42 -8.02
N SER A 181 14.94 17.48 -8.06
CA SER A 181 15.12 18.37 -9.20
C SER A 181 16.32 18.04 -10.10
N LYS A 182 17.16 17.07 -9.73
CA LYS A 182 18.37 16.74 -10.50
C LYS A 182 18.02 16.07 -11.82
N SER A 183 18.74 16.45 -12.87
CA SER A 183 18.72 15.76 -14.16
C SER A 183 19.32 14.35 -14.04
N LEU A 184 19.05 13.48 -15.02
CA LEU A 184 19.67 12.15 -15.07
C LEU A 184 21.21 12.22 -15.03
N THR A 185 21.80 13.18 -15.75
CA THR A 185 23.27 13.38 -15.75
C THR A 185 23.78 13.75 -14.35
N GLU A 186 23.08 14.63 -13.62
CA GLU A 186 23.47 15.00 -12.25
C GLU A 186 23.28 13.84 -11.27
N LEU A 187 22.17 13.09 -11.38
CA LEU A 187 21.94 11.88 -10.60
C LEU A 187 23.08 10.87 -10.85
N TRP A 188 23.45 10.66 -12.10
CA TRP A 188 24.53 9.73 -12.45
C TRP A 188 25.88 10.18 -11.90
N THR A 189 26.27 11.42 -12.20
CA THR A 189 27.61 11.94 -11.88
C THR A 189 27.81 12.22 -10.40
N GLN A 190 26.77 12.63 -9.67
CA GLN A 190 26.86 13.01 -8.26
C GLN A 190 26.45 11.87 -7.31
N HIS A 191 25.59 10.94 -7.75
CA HIS A 191 25.12 9.84 -6.92
C HIS A 191 25.66 8.50 -7.40
N GLN A 192 25.36 8.06 -8.63
CA GLN A 192 25.73 6.72 -9.08
C GLN A 192 27.26 6.49 -9.10
N LEU A 193 28.05 7.51 -9.44
CA LEU A 193 29.52 7.44 -9.43
C LEU A 193 30.15 7.65 -8.04
N SER A 194 29.36 7.94 -7.01
CA SER A 194 29.86 8.09 -5.64
C SER A 194 30.27 6.73 -5.05
N SER A 195 31.36 6.70 -4.29
CA SER A 195 31.74 5.54 -3.48
C SER A 195 30.91 5.39 -2.20
N GLU A 196 30.23 6.45 -1.77
CA GLU A 196 29.49 6.49 -0.51
C GLU A 196 28.06 5.97 -0.69
N TRP A 197 27.74 4.84 -0.04
CA TRP A 197 26.42 4.22 -0.13
C TRP A 197 25.27 5.18 0.22
N SER A 198 25.42 5.97 1.29
CA SER A 198 24.43 6.95 1.72
C SER A 198 24.13 8.01 0.65
N THR A 199 25.11 8.34 -0.18
CA THR A 199 24.93 9.25 -1.32
C THR A 199 24.17 8.57 -2.45
N ARG A 200 24.49 7.31 -2.75
CA ARG A 200 23.86 6.52 -3.84
C ARG A 200 22.38 6.29 -3.61
N ILE A 201 21.97 5.98 -2.39
CA ILE A 201 20.56 5.70 -2.06
C ILE A 201 19.71 6.96 -1.84
N ARG A 202 20.34 8.14 -1.75
CA ARG A 202 19.63 9.38 -1.44
C ARG A 202 18.46 9.66 -2.41
N PRO A 203 18.59 9.47 -3.74
CA PRO A 203 17.49 9.69 -4.68
C PRO A 203 16.28 8.79 -4.47
N VAL A 204 16.46 7.47 -4.29
CA VAL A 204 15.33 6.57 -3.99
C VAL A 204 14.71 6.87 -2.62
N LYS A 205 15.53 7.20 -1.61
CA LYS A 205 15.03 7.54 -0.27
C LYS A 205 14.20 8.82 -0.27
N GLU A 206 14.69 9.89 -0.89
CA GLU A 206 13.94 11.14 -1.07
C GLU A 206 12.63 10.91 -1.83
N THR A 207 12.65 10.07 -2.87
CA THR A 207 11.43 9.74 -3.64
C THR A 207 10.43 8.93 -2.81
N ALA A 208 10.90 7.98 -1.99
CA ALA A 208 10.03 7.18 -1.12
C ALA A 208 9.35 8.05 -0.04
N TYR A 209 10.08 9.01 0.53
CA TYR A 209 9.53 9.98 1.47
C TYR A 209 8.55 10.92 0.78
N ALA A 210 8.90 11.40 -0.42
CA ALA A 210 8.02 12.23 -1.24
C ALA A 210 6.73 11.48 -1.59
N ALA A 211 6.74 10.16 -1.79
CA ALA A 211 5.54 9.37 -2.03
C ALA A 211 4.56 9.42 -0.83
N TYR A 212 5.05 9.30 0.41
CA TYR A 212 4.21 9.46 1.61
C TYR A 212 3.67 10.89 1.76
N LEU A 213 4.51 11.90 1.53
CA LEU A 213 4.09 13.30 1.59
C LEU A 213 3.05 13.64 0.53
N ARG A 214 3.28 13.22 -0.72
CA ARG A 214 2.34 13.40 -1.84
C ARG A 214 1.01 12.70 -1.58
N ALA A 215 1.05 11.43 -1.21
CA ALA A 215 -0.15 10.65 -0.93
C ALA A 215 -0.98 11.27 0.23
N THR A 216 -0.31 11.81 1.26
CA THR A 216 -0.99 12.41 2.41
C THR A 216 -1.49 13.83 2.14
N HIS A 217 -0.67 14.69 1.54
CA HIS A 217 -0.91 16.14 1.50
C HIS A 217 -1.34 16.68 0.14
N SER A 218 -1.09 15.96 -0.97
CA SER A 218 -1.45 16.47 -2.30
C SER A 218 -2.95 16.63 -2.46
N GLU A 219 -3.36 17.67 -3.16
CA GLU A 219 -4.74 17.80 -3.67
C GLU A 219 -4.96 17.01 -4.97
N ARG A 220 -3.87 16.66 -5.68
CA ARG A 220 -3.86 15.89 -6.93
C ARG A 220 -3.89 14.38 -6.67
N GLN A 221 -4.86 13.94 -5.87
CA GLN A 221 -4.90 12.58 -5.33
C GLN A 221 -4.93 11.47 -6.40
N LEU A 222 -5.64 11.65 -7.52
CA LEU A 222 -5.65 10.65 -8.58
C LEU A 222 -4.26 10.45 -9.20
N VAL A 223 -3.46 11.52 -9.30
CA VAL A 223 -2.08 11.44 -9.79
C VAL A 223 -1.24 10.53 -8.89
N GLU A 224 -1.42 10.59 -7.58
CA GLU A 224 -0.66 9.75 -6.64
C GLU A 224 -1.13 8.30 -6.62
N VAL A 225 -2.44 8.05 -6.76
CA VAL A 225 -2.97 6.69 -6.93
C VAL A 225 -2.47 6.06 -8.24
N LEU A 226 -2.41 6.86 -9.32
CA LEU A 226 -1.85 6.42 -10.59
C LEU A 226 -0.34 6.23 -10.54
N ALA A 227 0.40 7.07 -9.81
CA ALA A 227 1.83 6.90 -9.62
C ALA A 227 2.13 5.57 -8.96
N ASP A 228 1.44 5.23 -7.87
CA ASP A 228 1.55 3.90 -7.26
C ASP A 228 1.18 2.77 -8.25
N PHE A 229 0.07 2.91 -8.99
CA PHE A 229 -0.32 1.90 -9.99
C PHE A 229 0.76 1.68 -11.05
N TRP A 230 1.30 2.74 -11.64
CA TRP A 230 2.24 2.66 -12.76
C TRP A 230 3.64 2.20 -12.31
N HIS A 231 4.08 2.54 -11.10
CA HIS A 231 5.29 1.96 -10.51
C HIS A 231 5.15 0.46 -10.27
N ASN A 232 3.96 -0.04 -9.96
CA ASN A 232 3.72 -1.49 -9.82
C ASN A 232 3.53 -2.18 -11.18
N HIS A 233 3.04 -1.48 -12.21
CA HIS A 233 2.91 -2.03 -13.56
C HIS A 233 4.25 -2.13 -14.28
N PHE A 234 5.06 -1.07 -14.23
CA PHE A 234 6.45 -1.06 -14.68
C PHE A 234 7.37 -1.21 -13.46
N SER A 235 7.29 -2.37 -12.82
CA SER A 235 8.00 -2.63 -11.57
C SER A 235 9.50 -2.72 -11.78
N VAL A 236 10.24 -1.92 -11.02
CA VAL A 236 11.69 -2.02 -10.85
C VAL A 236 11.96 -2.04 -9.36
N TYR A 237 12.87 -2.91 -8.92
CA TYR A 237 13.33 -2.86 -7.54
C TYR A 237 14.20 -1.63 -7.33
N GLY A 238 13.65 -0.61 -6.68
CA GLY A 238 14.26 0.73 -6.66
C GLY A 238 15.48 0.85 -5.75
N TRP A 239 15.73 -0.12 -4.87
CA TRP A 239 16.80 -0.05 -3.88
C TRP A 239 18.10 -0.75 -4.32
N GLU A 240 18.16 -1.23 -5.56
CA GLU A 240 19.35 -1.83 -6.18
C GLU A 240 20.06 -0.87 -7.14
N ASP A 241 21.35 -1.08 -7.35
CA ASP A 241 22.15 -0.30 -8.28
C ASP A 241 21.84 -0.67 -9.74
N PRO A 242 21.80 0.28 -10.69
CA PRO A 242 21.90 1.72 -10.51
C PRO A 242 20.55 2.40 -10.19
N ALA A 243 19.45 1.63 -10.11
CA ALA A 243 18.09 2.15 -9.94
C ALA A 243 17.97 3.10 -8.73
N ASN A 244 18.59 2.78 -7.61
CA ASN A 244 18.58 3.60 -6.39
C ASN A 244 19.09 5.04 -6.59
N SER A 245 20.08 5.21 -7.46
CA SER A 245 20.79 6.45 -7.72
C SER A 245 20.10 7.29 -8.79
N VAL A 246 19.31 6.66 -9.67
CA VAL A 246 18.57 7.33 -10.75
C VAL A 246 17.06 7.28 -10.55
N TRP A 247 16.60 6.89 -9.36
CA TRP A 247 15.17 6.65 -9.10
C TRP A 247 14.32 7.90 -9.33
N VAL A 248 14.85 9.08 -9.01
CA VAL A 248 14.16 10.36 -9.30
C VAL A 248 13.87 10.52 -10.79
N HIS A 249 14.80 10.15 -11.68
CA HIS A 249 14.54 10.17 -13.12
C HIS A 249 13.46 9.16 -13.50
N TYR A 250 13.46 7.97 -12.90
CA TYR A 250 12.43 6.97 -13.15
C TYR A 250 11.03 7.45 -12.71
N ASP A 251 10.89 8.00 -11.51
CA ASP A 251 9.63 8.59 -11.02
C ASP A 251 9.21 9.81 -11.85
N ARG A 252 10.06 10.85 -11.86
CA ARG A 252 9.72 12.19 -12.39
C ARG A 252 9.66 12.24 -13.91
N ASP A 253 10.55 11.56 -14.62
CA ASP A 253 10.71 11.73 -16.06
C ASP A 253 10.10 10.59 -16.87
N VAL A 254 10.06 9.37 -16.31
CA VAL A 254 9.62 8.15 -17.03
C VAL A 254 8.18 7.77 -16.72
N ILE A 255 7.75 7.85 -15.44
CA ILE A 255 6.40 7.43 -15.05
C ILE A 255 5.43 8.61 -15.01
N ARG A 256 5.69 9.60 -14.15
CA ARG A 256 4.71 10.63 -13.80
C ARG A 256 4.19 11.46 -14.98
N PRO A 257 5.01 11.89 -15.98
CA PRO A 257 4.54 12.72 -17.08
C PRO A 257 3.57 12.00 -18.03
N HIS A 258 3.55 10.67 -17.99
CA HIS A 258 2.82 9.87 -18.97
C HIS A 258 1.52 9.24 -18.42
N MET A 259 1.25 9.33 -17.11
CA MET A 259 0.16 8.58 -16.45
C MET A 259 -1.25 8.93 -16.95
N LEU A 260 -1.44 10.17 -17.41
CA LEU A 260 -2.67 10.65 -18.06
C LEU A 260 -2.48 10.89 -19.57
N GLY A 261 -1.29 10.61 -20.08
CA GLY A 261 -0.89 10.84 -21.46
C GLY A 261 -1.16 9.64 -22.36
N ASN A 262 -0.13 9.21 -23.08
CA ASN A 262 -0.18 8.12 -24.05
C ASN A 262 0.63 6.89 -23.59
N PHE A 263 0.06 5.70 -23.71
CA PHE A 263 0.71 4.47 -23.25
C PHE A 263 1.96 4.12 -24.07
N ARG A 264 1.95 4.33 -25.40
CA ARG A 264 3.11 4.06 -26.26
C ARG A 264 4.31 4.94 -25.88
N SER A 265 4.07 6.21 -25.55
CA SER A 265 5.10 7.12 -25.06
C SER A 265 5.67 6.66 -23.72
N MET A 266 4.81 6.26 -22.78
CA MET A 266 5.23 5.72 -21.48
C MET A 266 6.06 4.45 -21.65
N LEU A 267 5.63 3.55 -22.54
CA LEU A 267 6.32 2.30 -22.84
C LEU A 267 7.73 2.55 -23.39
N GLU A 268 7.91 3.58 -24.24
CA GLU A 268 9.24 3.97 -24.72
C GLU A 268 10.12 4.54 -23.63
N ALA A 269 9.57 5.48 -22.85
CA ALA A 269 10.30 6.12 -21.77
C ALA A 269 10.80 5.06 -20.79
N ASN A 270 9.96 4.08 -20.49
CA ASN A 270 10.32 2.92 -19.68
C ASN A 270 11.44 2.08 -20.34
N ALA A 271 11.26 1.70 -21.60
CA ALA A 271 12.21 0.88 -22.36
C ALA A 271 13.61 1.51 -22.50
N LYS A 272 13.69 2.84 -22.45
CA LYS A 272 14.95 3.60 -22.56
C LYS A 272 15.52 4.03 -21.21
N SER A 273 14.82 3.78 -20.12
CA SER A 273 15.26 4.22 -18.80
C SER A 273 16.44 3.38 -18.30
N PRO A 274 17.49 3.98 -17.70
CA PRO A 274 18.62 3.24 -17.16
C PRO A 274 18.21 2.28 -16.02
N ALA A 275 17.17 2.63 -15.25
CA ALA A 275 16.63 1.77 -14.20
C ALA A 275 16.06 0.46 -14.78
N MET A 276 15.18 0.54 -15.79
CA MET A 276 14.58 -0.65 -16.41
C MET A 276 15.60 -1.45 -17.22
N LEU A 277 16.45 -0.76 -18.00
CA LEU A 277 17.49 -1.40 -18.81
C LEU A 277 18.47 -2.21 -17.96
N ALA A 278 18.83 -1.72 -16.77
CA ALA A 278 19.68 -2.44 -15.83
C ALA A 278 18.92 -3.57 -15.13
N TYR A 279 17.73 -3.30 -14.61
CA TYR A 279 16.96 -4.26 -13.81
C TYR A 279 16.59 -5.54 -14.56
N LEU A 280 16.35 -5.46 -15.87
CA LEU A 280 16.05 -6.60 -16.73
C LEU A 280 17.19 -6.93 -17.72
N ASP A 281 18.42 -6.49 -17.40
CA ASP A 281 19.68 -6.83 -18.07
C ASP A 281 19.70 -6.57 -19.59
N ASN A 282 18.84 -5.70 -20.12
CA ASN A 282 18.85 -5.39 -21.56
C ASN A 282 20.06 -4.56 -21.95
N PHE A 283 20.66 -3.82 -21.01
CA PHE A 283 21.82 -2.97 -21.28
C PHE A 283 23.06 -3.73 -21.80
N VAL A 284 23.13 -5.05 -21.61
CA VAL A 284 24.17 -5.95 -22.15
C VAL A 284 23.69 -6.80 -23.33
N SER A 285 22.45 -6.62 -23.78
CA SER A 285 21.86 -7.41 -24.86
C SER A 285 22.54 -7.09 -26.20
N SER A 286 23.08 -8.11 -26.85
CA SER A 286 23.76 -7.99 -28.15
C SER A 286 23.28 -9.04 -29.15
N GLY A 287 23.55 -8.87 -30.44
CA GLY A 287 23.11 -9.82 -31.46
C GLY A 287 23.73 -11.21 -31.31
N GLU A 288 24.94 -11.30 -30.72
CA GLU A 288 25.56 -12.57 -30.37
C GLU A 288 24.90 -13.22 -29.15
N ASN A 289 24.44 -12.42 -28.18
CA ASN A 289 23.83 -12.89 -26.95
C ASN A 289 22.57 -12.05 -26.61
N PRO A 290 21.45 -12.23 -27.35
CA PRO A 290 20.23 -11.48 -27.06
C PRO A 290 19.71 -11.87 -25.68
N ASN A 291 19.44 -10.87 -24.82
CA ASN A 291 18.89 -11.10 -23.50
C ASN A 291 17.35 -11.10 -23.53
N GLU A 292 16.74 -12.22 -23.17
CA GLU A 292 15.29 -12.40 -23.20
C GLU A 292 14.56 -11.81 -22.00
N ASN A 293 15.25 -11.46 -20.90
CA ASN A 293 14.60 -11.02 -19.66
C ASN A 293 13.66 -9.83 -19.91
N TYR A 294 14.18 -8.72 -20.45
CA TYR A 294 13.34 -7.57 -20.75
C TYR A 294 12.27 -7.86 -21.80
N ALA A 295 12.60 -8.63 -22.85
CA ALA A 295 11.62 -8.99 -23.88
C ALA A 295 10.44 -9.80 -23.33
N ARG A 296 10.72 -10.72 -22.39
CA ARG A 296 9.72 -11.53 -21.72
C ARG A 296 8.80 -10.69 -20.86
N GLU A 297 9.37 -9.84 -20.00
CA GLU A 297 8.55 -8.96 -19.15
C GLU A 297 7.80 -7.90 -19.97
N LEU A 298 8.40 -7.41 -21.07
CA LEU A 298 7.75 -6.50 -22.00
C LEU A 298 6.46 -7.10 -22.57
N LEU A 299 6.50 -8.36 -23.04
CA LEU A 299 5.33 -9.07 -23.55
C LEU A 299 4.37 -9.49 -22.43
N GLU A 300 4.89 -10.10 -21.37
CA GLU A 300 4.09 -10.77 -20.34
C GLU A 300 3.52 -9.81 -19.30
N LEU A 301 4.32 -8.91 -18.75
CA LEU A 301 3.91 -8.06 -17.63
C LEU A 301 3.52 -6.67 -18.09
N HIS A 302 4.27 -6.08 -19.01
CA HIS A 302 4.10 -4.69 -19.40
C HIS A 302 3.04 -4.49 -20.48
N THR A 303 2.77 -5.50 -21.32
CA THR A 303 1.85 -5.34 -22.48
C THR A 303 0.80 -6.45 -22.56
N LEU A 304 1.05 -7.51 -23.33
CA LEU A 304 0.07 -8.51 -23.74
C LEU A 304 -0.51 -9.28 -22.56
N GLY A 305 0.22 -9.52 -21.48
CA GLY A 305 -0.29 -10.32 -20.37
C GLY A 305 -0.07 -11.81 -20.59
N SER A 306 0.23 -12.56 -19.53
CA SER A 306 0.40 -14.02 -19.58
C SER A 306 -0.83 -14.79 -20.10
N LEU A 307 -2.02 -14.18 -20.04
CA LEU A 307 -3.24 -14.74 -20.61
C LEU A 307 -3.18 -14.90 -22.15
N ASN A 308 -2.30 -14.16 -22.82
CA ASN A 308 -2.11 -14.22 -24.26
C ASN A 308 -0.85 -15.02 -24.67
N TYR A 309 -0.27 -15.78 -23.73
CA TYR A 309 0.90 -16.62 -24.00
C TYR A 309 0.51 -18.04 -24.45
N PHE A 310 1.05 -18.47 -25.59
CA PHE A 310 0.79 -19.77 -26.21
C PHE A 310 1.95 -20.77 -26.02
N GLY A 311 2.92 -20.48 -25.15
CA GLY A 311 4.04 -21.38 -24.90
C GLY A 311 4.98 -21.48 -26.11
N SER A 312 5.50 -22.68 -26.34
CA SER A 312 6.37 -22.99 -27.48
C SER A 312 5.59 -23.47 -28.72
N ALA A 313 4.36 -22.98 -28.92
CA ALA A 313 3.57 -23.29 -30.10
C ALA A 313 4.23 -22.74 -31.38
N ASP A 314 3.83 -23.28 -32.53
CA ASP A 314 4.22 -22.76 -33.84
C ASP A 314 3.67 -21.32 -34.00
N PRO A 315 4.50 -20.30 -34.28
CA PRO A 315 4.03 -18.93 -34.53
C PRO A 315 2.94 -18.84 -35.59
N ALA A 316 2.96 -19.72 -36.61
CA ALA A 316 1.95 -19.75 -37.65
C ALA A 316 0.57 -20.27 -37.17
N SER A 317 0.54 -20.97 -36.04
CA SER A 317 -0.68 -21.51 -35.43
C SER A 317 -1.40 -20.52 -34.51
N VAL A 318 -0.74 -19.43 -34.13
CA VAL A 318 -1.35 -18.40 -33.28
C VAL A 318 -2.44 -17.68 -34.09
N PRO A 319 -3.68 -17.57 -33.57
CA PRO A 319 -4.74 -16.86 -34.28
C PRO A 319 -4.33 -15.42 -34.59
N LYS A 320 -4.77 -14.91 -35.73
CA LYS A 320 -4.42 -13.57 -36.22
C LYS A 320 -5.66 -12.68 -36.34
N ASP A 321 -5.46 -11.38 -36.17
CA ASP A 321 -6.48 -10.38 -36.45
C ASP A 321 -6.65 -10.14 -37.97
N ALA A 322 -7.55 -9.22 -38.33
CA ALA A 322 -7.82 -8.88 -39.72
C ALA A 322 -6.61 -8.28 -40.47
N ASN A 323 -5.60 -7.79 -39.75
CA ASN A 323 -4.37 -7.22 -40.30
C ASN A 323 -3.22 -8.25 -40.32
N GLY A 324 -3.49 -9.50 -39.93
CA GLY A 324 -2.49 -10.57 -39.87
C GLY A 324 -1.56 -10.51 -38.67
N VAL A 325 -1.85 -9.68 -37.67
CA VAL A 325 -1.11 -9.62 -36.39
C VAL A 325 -1.61 -10.75 -35.49
N ALA A 326 -0.71 -11.55 -34.95
CA ALA A 326 -1.05 -12.61 -34.00
C ALA A 326 -1.70 -12.00 -32.75
N ILE A 327 -2.86 -12.50 -32.32
CA ILE A 327 -3.61 -11.97 -31.16
C ILE A 327 -3.03 -12.42 -29.80
N GLY A 328 -1.93 -13.15 -29.83
CA GLY A 328 -1.15 -13.59 -28.68
C GLY A 328 0.29 -13.88 -29.11
N TYR A 329 1.11 -14.34 -28.18
CA TYR A 329 2.54 -14.51 -28.40
C TYR A 329 3.04 -15.90 -27.99
N VAL A 330 4.14 -16.33 -28.58
CA VAL A 330 4.85 -17.57 -28.27
C VAL A 330 6.29 -17.28 -27.84
N GLU A 331 6.99 -18.32 -27.39
CA GLU A 331 8.39 -18.26 -27.00
C GLU A 331 9.30 -17.74 -28.14
N ALA A 332 8.94 -18.01 -29.40
CA ALA A 332 9.66 -17.48 -30.54
C ALA A 332 9.54 -15.95 -30.67
N ASP A 333 8.40 -15.37 -30.28
CA ASP A 333 8.20 -13.92 -30.28
C ASP A 333 9.06 -13.27 -29.18
N VAL A 334 9.19 -13.90 -28.00
CA VAL A 334 10.08 -13.42 -26.93
C VAL A 334 11.51 -13.28 -27.45
N LYS A 335 12.00 -14.31 -28.15
CA LYS A 335 13.34 -14.32 -28.77
C LYS A 335 13.48 -13.28 -29.86
N ALA A 336 12.47 -13.14 -30.72
CA ALA A 336 12.50 -12.14 -31.77
C ALA A 336 12.48 -10.71 -31.22
N VAL A 337 11.68 -10.44 -30.19
CA VAL A 337 11.65 -9.15 -29.48
C VAL A 337 12.99 -8.88 -28.79
N ALA A 338 13.61 -9.88 -28.15
CA ALA A 338 14.94 -9.74 -27.57
C ALA A 338 15.96 -9.29 -28.62
N ARG A 339 15.93 -9.90 -29.81
CA ARG A 339 16.76 -9.52 -30.96
C ARG A 339 16.48 -8.08 -31.42
N CYS A 340 15.21 -7.66 -31.50
CA CYS A 340 14.84 -6.28 -31.85
C CYS A 340 15.36 -5.23 -30.87
N LEU A 341 15.60 -5.61 -29.60
CA LEU A 341 16.04 -4.72 -28.52
C LEU A 341 17.55 -4.80 -28.25
N THR A 342 18.30 -5.61 -29.00
CA THR A 342 19.76 -5.67 -28.91
C THR A 342 20.39 -4.31 -29.21
N GLY A 343 21.44 -3.97 -28.46
CA GLY A 343 22.11 -2.67 -28.55
C GLY A 343 21.44 -1.52 -27.78
N TRP A 344 20.23 -1.70 -27.23
CA TRP A 344 19.61 -0.69 -26.34
C TRP A 344 20.28 -0.74 -24.96
N SER A 345 21.03 0.32 -24.64
CA SER A 345 21.84 0.44 -23.44
C SER A 345 21.71 1.85 -22.85
N PHE A 346 22.39 2.10 -21.75
CA PHE A 346 22.71 3.45 -21.26
C PHE A 346 24.22 3.65 -21.15
N ARG A 347 24.65 4.91 -21.05
CA ARG A 347 26.05 5.31 -20.88
C ARG A 347 26.49 5.09 -19.44
N MET A 348 27.46 4.22 -19.24
CA MET A 348 27.93 3.82 -17.91
C MET A 348 29.43 3.95 -17.76
N TRP A 349 30.00 3.36 -16.70
CA TRP A 349 31.44 3.34 -16.50
C TRP A 349 32.17 2.79 -17.74
N GLY A 350 33.15 3.55 -18.22
CA GLY A 350 33.89 3.25 -19.46
C GLY A 350 33.38 4.00 -20.69
N ASP A 351 32.16 4.55 -20.68
CA ASP A 351 31.67 5.43 -21.74
C ASP A 351 32.15 6.89 -21.51
N THR A 352 32.33 7.63 -22.61
CA THR A 352 32.59 9.08 -22.58
C THR A 352 31.47 9.83 -23.31
N PRO A 353 30.64 10.63 -22.61
CA PRO A 353 30.54 10.75 -21.15
C PRO A 353 29.90 9.50 -20.51
N SER A 354 30.14 9.31 -19.21
CA SER A 354 29.40 8.37 -18.33
C SER A 354 28.35 9.18 -17.56
N ASN A 355 27.12 9.19 -18.07
CA ASN A 355 26.05 10.07 -17.58
C ASN A 355 24.68 9.39 -17.47
N GLY A 356 24.59 8.08 -17.64
CA GLY A 356 23.36 7.31 -17.51
C GLY A 356 22.37 7.47 -18.66
N GLU A 357 22.66 8.32 -19.65
CA GLU A 357 21.76 8.55 -20.78
C GLU A 357 21.62 7.31 -21.65
N PHE A 358 20.43 7.12 -22.21
CA PHE A 358 20.19 6.09 -23.21
C PHE A 358 21.18 6.19 -24.38
N VAL A 359 21.66 5.04 -24.83
CA VAL A 359 22.53 4.91 -26.01
C VAL A 359 22.15 3.67 -26.80
N TYR A 360 22.13 3.82 -28.12
CA TYR A 360 22.03 2.70 -29.04
C TYR A 360 23.43 2.29 -29.51
N ARG A 361 23.83 1.05 -29.19
CA ARG A 361 25.10 0.46 -29.61
C ARG A 361 24.86 -0.32 -30.90
N SER A 362 24.99 0.36 -32.04
CA SER A 362 24.69 -0.22 -33.36
C SER A 362 25.49 -1.50 -33.66
N SER A 363 26.75 -1.58 -33.22
CA SER A 363 27.58 -2.78 -33.38
C SER A 363 27.13 -3.98 -32.54
N TRP A 364 26.21 -3.78 -31.60
CA TRP A 364 25.63 -4.85 -30.79
C TRP A 364 24.26 -5.27 -31.32
N HIS A 365 23.72 -4.61 -32.34
CA HIS A 365 22.40 -4.97 -32.85
C HIS A 365 22.45 -6.21 -33.74
N ASP A 366 21.49 -7.11 -33.57
CA ASP A 366 21.21 -8.15 -34.56
C ASP A 366 20.47 -7.51 -35.74
N ASP A 367 21.13 -7.42 -36.90
CA ASP A 367 20.58 -6.80 -38.10
C ASP A 367 19.89 -7.79 -39.05
N SER A 368 19.74 -9.05 -38.67
CA SER A 368 19.10 -10.05 -39.53
C SER A 368 17.57 -10.01 -39.43
N GLU A 369 16.88 -10.68 -40.35
CA GLU A 369 15.41 -10.71 -40.38
C GLU A 369 14.81 -11.27 -39.08
N LYS A 370 13.67 -10.71 -38.67
CA LYS A 370 12.93 -11.12 -37.46
C LYS A 370 11.46 -11.30 -37.78
N GLN A 371 10.78 -12.14 -37.00
CA GLN A 371 9.34 -12.34 -37.08
C GLN A 371 8.77 -12.09 -35.68
N VAL A 372 7.90 -11.08 -35.56
CA VAL A 372 7.29 -10.70 -34.28
C VAL A 372 5.79 -10.65 -34.47
N LEU A 373 5.04 -11.46 -33.70
CA LEU A 373 3.59 -11.56 -33.75
C LEU A 373 3.06 -11.79 -35.18
N GLY A 374 3.76 -12.64 -35.93
CA GLY A 374 3.42 -12.96 -37.31
C GLY A 374 3.72 -11.84 -38.33
N GLN A 375 4.38 -10.77 -37.93
CA GLN A 375 4.86 -9.68 -38.78
C GLN A 375 6.35 -9.83 -39.09
N THR A 376 6.73 -9.60 -40.34
CA THR A 376 8.12 -9.66 -40.80
C THR A 376 8.80 -8.32 -40.62
N PHE A 377 9.95 -8.33 -39.95
CA PHE A 377 10.83 -7.19 -39.75
C PHE A 377 12.04 -7.40 -40.68
N PRO A 378 12.18 -6.59 -41.75
CA PRO A 378 13.29 -6.71 -42.69
C PRO A 378 14.67 -6.67 -42.01
N PRO A 379 15.72 -7.24 -42.62
CA PRO A 379 17.08 -7.06 -42.14
C PRO A 379 17.57 -5.62 -42.36
N ALA A 380 18.56 -5.20 -41.58
CA ALA A 380 19.26 -3.92 -41.68
C ALA A 380 18.34 -2.69 -41.72
N GLN A 381 17.22 -2.73 -40.98
CA GLN A 381 16.45 -1.53 -40.67
C GLN A 381 17.31 -0.65 -39.76
N GLY A 382 17.50 0.63 -40.10
CA GLY A 382 18.47 1.49 -39.41
C GLY A 382 18.28 1.59 -37.89
N ASP A 383 19.19 2.32 -37.23
CA ASP A 383 19.23 2.46 -35.78
C ASP A 383 17.84 2.67 -35.14
N LEU A 384 17.54 1.88 -34.11
CA LEU A 384 16.29 1.89 -33.31
C LEU A 384 15.00 1.50 -34.03
N VAL A 385 15.01 1.23 -35.35
CA VAL A 385 13.77 0.96 -36.10
C VAL A 385 13.07 -0.30 -35.58
N ASP A 386 13.79 -1.40 -35.39
CA ASP A 386 13.22 -2.67 -34.91
C ASP A 386 12.55 -2.52 -33.54
N GLY A 387 13.27 -1.94 -32.57
CA GLY A 387 12.74 -1.73 -31.23
C GLY A 387 11.51 -0.82 -31.24
N ASN A 388 11.52 0.28 -31.99
CA ASN A 388 10.37 1.19 -32.08
C ASN A 388 9.15 0.52 -32.74
N GLN A 389 9.36 -0.27 -33.80
CA GLN A 389 8.29 -1.04 -34.44
C GLN A 389 7.69 -2.08 -33.48
N VAL A 390 8.50 -2.76 -32.66
CA VAL A 390 7.99 -3.64 -31.60
C VAL A 390 7.12 -2.86 -30.63
N LEU A 391 7.58 -1.71 -30.13
CA LEU A 391 6.82 -0.92 -29.16
C LEU A 391 5.50 -0.40 -29.77
N ASP A 392 5.49 0.02 -31.03
CA ASP A 392 4.28 0.45 -31.75
C ASP A 392 3.28 -0.71 -31.89
N LEU A 393 3.79 -1.87 -32.32
CA LEU A 393 3.00 -3.09 -32.46
C LEU A 393 2.34 -3.49 -31.14
N LEU A 394 3.11 -3.47 -30.04
CA LEU A 394 2.60 -3.82 -28.71
C LEU A 394 1.61 -2.80 -28.16
N ALA A 395 1.83 -1.50 -28.35
CA ALA A 395 0.92 -0.48 -27.85
C ALA A 395 -0.43 -0.47 -28.57
N ALA A 396 -0.45 -0.80 -29.88
CA ALA A 396 -1.68 -0.92 -30.67
C ALA A 396 -2.42 -2.25 -30.47
N HIS A 397 -1.77 -3.25 -29.87
CA HIS A 397 -2.28 -4.62 -29.81
C HIS A 397 -3.52 -4.76 -28.91
N PRO A 398 -4.58 -5.47 -29.33
CA PRO A 398 -5.81 -5.65 -28.54
C PRO A 398 -5.57 -6.36 -27.20
N GLY A 399 -4.63 -7.30 -27.16
CA GLY A 399 -4.19 -7.97 -25.93
C GLY A 399 -3.61 -7.00 -24.89
N THR A 400 -2.85 -5.99 -25.33
CA THR A 400 -2.33 -4.93 -24.45
C THR A 400 -3.46 -4.09 -23.89
N ALA A 401 -4.37 -3.63 -24.76
CA ALA A 401 -5.53 -2.85 -24.36
C ALA A 401 -6.35 -3.57 -23.27
N LYS A 402 -6.61 -4.86 -23.48
CA LYS A 402 -7.34 -5.71 -22.52
C LYS A 402 -6.57 -5.88 -21.21
N SER A 403 -5.28 -6.22 -21.27
CA SER A 403 -4.47 -6.47 -20.08
C SER A 403 -4.28 -5.23 -19.20
N ILE A 404 -4.01 -4.06 -19.81
CA ILE A 404 -3.91 -2.79 -19.09
C ILE A 404 -5.26 -2.39 -18.49
N CYS A 405 -6.34 -2.44 -19.27
CA CYS A 405 -7.67 -2.06 -18.78
C CYS A 405 -8.17 -3.03 -17.70
N GLN A 406 -7.83 -4.31 -17.75
CA GLN A 406 -8.14 -5.26 -16.69
C GLN A 406 -7.40 -4.93 -15.39
N LYS A 407 -6.12 -4.52 -15.45
CA LYS A 407 -5.36 -4.06 -14.27
C LYS A 407 -5.95 -2.76 -13.70
N LEU A 408 -6.31 -1.79 -14.55
CA LEU A 408 -6.95 -0.54 -14.11
C LEU A 408 -8.33 -0.78 -13.50
N CYS A 409 -9.19 -1.57 -14.14
CA CYS A 409 -10.49 -1.93 -13.56
C CYS A 409 -10.30 -2.70 -12.25
N ARG A 410 -9.27 -3.55 -12.14
CA ARG A 410 -8.94 -4.23 -10.87
C ARG A 410 -8.62 -3.23 -9.76
N ARG A 411 -7.84 -2.21 -10.09
CA ARG A 411 -7.39 -1.19 -9.16
C ARG A 411 -8.54 -0.33 -8.63
N PHE A 412 -9.40 0.13 -9.54
CA PHE A 412 -10.40 1.15 -9.24
C PHE A 412 -11.80 0.60 -8.95
N ILE A 413 -12.19 -0.55 -9.51
CA ILE A 413 -13.55 -1.12 -9.37
C ILE A 413 -13.57 -2.27 -8.37
N SER A 414 -12.84 -3.36 -8.64
CA SER A 414 -12.96 -4.59 -7.84
C SER A 414 -11.86 -5.59 -8.17
N ASP A 415 -11.55 -6.55 -7.30
CA ASP A 415 -10.61 -7.63 -7.62
C ASP A 415 -10.99 -8.45 -8.88
N HIS A 416 -12.29 -8.57 -9.14
CA HIS A 416 -12.88 -9.30 -10.25
C HIS A 416 -13.81 -8.41 -11.10
N PRO A 417 -13.27 -7.41 -11.81
CA PRO A 417 -14.11 -6.45 -12.54
C PRO A 417 -14.93 -7.16 -13.63
N PRO A 418 -16.19 -6.75 -13.85
CA PRO A 418 -17.00 -7.31 -14.93
C PRO A 418 -16.32 -7.20 -16.29
N GLU A 419 -16.42 -8.25 -17.11
CA GLU A 419 -15.80 -8.27 -18.45
C GLU A 419 -16.35 -7.16 -19.37
N SER A 420 -17.58 -6.69 -19.12
CA SER A 420 -18.22 -5.58 -19.86
C SER A 420 -17.43 -4.27 -19.75
N ILE A 421 -17.05 -3.87 -18.53
CA ILE A 421 -16.29 -2.63 -18.31
C ILE A 421 -14.85 -2.78 -18.80
N VAL A 422 -14.23 -3.95 -18.60
CA VAL A 422 -12.88 -4.23 -19.14
C VAL A 422 -12.87 -4.14 -20.67
N THR A 423 -13.86 -4.74 -21.34
CA THR A 423 -13.96 -4.72 -22.81
C THR A 423 -14.21 -3.31 -23.35
N SER A 424 -15.15 -2.57 -22.75
CA SER A 424 -15.44 -1.19 -23.20
C SER A 424 -14.27 -0.24 -22.93
N ALA A 425 -13.57 -0.36 -21.80
CA ALA A 425 -12.35 0.40 -21.54
C ALA A 425 -11.23 0.05 -22.53
N ALA A 426 -11.06 -1.24 -22.87
CA ALA A 426 -10.08 -1.68 -23.86
C ALA A 426 -10.40 -1.13 -25.27
N GLN A 427 -11.67 -0.99 -25.63
CA GLN A 427 -12.08 -0.33 -26.89
C GLN A 427 -11.70 1.15 -26.91
N VAL A 428 -11.88 1.89 -25.80
CA VAL A 428 -11.42 3.29 -25.67
C VAL A 428 -9.90 3.36 -25.79
N PHE A 429 -9.18 2.48 -25.09
CA PHE A 429 -7.72 2.41 -25.17
C PHE A 429 -7.25 2.21 -26.62
N GLN A 430 -7.80 1.22 -27.31
CA GLN A 430 -7.38 0.87 -28.67
C GLN A 430 -7.76 1.95 -29.69
N SER A 431 -8.97 2.52 -29.60
CA SER A 431 -9.45 3.54 -30.56
C SER A 431 -8.65 4.84 -30.48
N HIS A 432 -7.97 5.07 -29.35
CA HIS A 432 -7.21 6.28 -29.08
C HIS A 432 -5.71 6.03 -28.90
N TRP A 433 -5.17 4.90 -29.35
CA TRP A 433 -3.79 4.51 -29.02
C TRP A 433 -2.69 5.49 -29.48
N GLN A 434 -2.99 6.36 -30.45
CA GLN A 434 -2.09 7.43 -30.92
C GLN A 434 -2.38 8.81 -30.31
N GLN A 435 -3.45 8.94 -29.52
CA GLN A 435 -3.85 10.24 -28.96
C GLN A 435 -2.98 10.59 -27.75
N PRO A 436 -2.57 11.86 -27.59
CA PRO A 436 -1.72 12.28 -26.48
C PRO A 436 -2.42 12.17 -25.12
N ASP A 437 -3.76 12.14 -25.08
CA ASP A 437 -4.59 12.04 -23.86
C ASP A 437 -5.28 10.67 -23.73
N GLN A 438 -4.76 9.63 -24.39
CA GLN A 438 -5.34 8.29 -24.41
C GLN A 438 -5.69 7.76 -23.01
N LEU A 439 -4.74 7.78 -22.08
CA LEU A 439 -4.92 7.22 -20.74
C LEU A 439 -5.90 8.06 -19.91
N LYS A 440 -5.90 9.39 -20.06
CA LYS A 440 -6.93 10.26 -19.47
C LYS A 440 -8.34 9.86 -19.91
N ARG A 441 -8.56 9.55 -21.20
CA ARG A 441 -9.86 9.07 -21.71
C ARG A 441 -10.27 7.72 -21.10
N VAL A 442 -9.32 6.78 -21.02
CA VAL A 442 -9.55 5.46 -20.41
C VAL A 442 -9.93 5.60 -18.94
N MET A 443 -9.20 6.43 -18.19
CA MET A 443 -9.50 6.67 -16.78
C MET A 443 -10.86 7.31 -16.59
N ARG A 444 -11.21 8.32 -17.40
CA ARG A 444 -12.54 8.95 -17.36
C ARG A 444 -13.67 7.94 -17.59
N HIS A 445 -13.50 7.04 -18.58
CA HIS A 445 -14.46 5.98 -18.89
C HIS A 445 -14.66 5.00 -17.72
N ILE A 446 -13.56 4.57 -17.08
CA ILE A 446 -13.60 3.63 -15.94
C ILE A 446 -14.24 4.30 -14.71
N LEU A 447 -13.81 5.51 -14.35
CA LEU A 447 -14.22 6.19 -13.11
C LEU A 447 -15.67 6.70 -13.15
N LEU A 448 -16.24 6.91 -14.33
CA LEU A 448 -17.66 7.30 -14.49
C LEU A 448 -18.59 6.12 -14.83
N SER A 449 -18.06 4.89 -14.82
CA SER A 449 -18.87 3.69 -15.06
C SER A 449 -19.89 3.44 -13.94
N ALA A 450 -20.94 2.67 -14.25
CA ALA A 450 -21.90 2.22 -13.24
C ALA A 450 -21.24 1.25 -12.24
N GLU A 451 -20.29 0.44 -12.71
CA GLU A 451 -19.55 -0.53 -11.92
C GLU A 451 -18.73 0.15 -10.81
N PHE A 452 -18.11 1.30 -11.08
CA PHE A 452 -17.34 2.06 -10.08
C PHE A 452 -18.14 2.37 -8.80
N ARG A 453 -19.45 2.53 -8.92
CA ARG A 453 -20.33 2.98 -7.82
C ARG A 453 -20.82 1.86 -6.92
N ASN A 454 -20.79 0.62 -7.41
CA ASN A 454 -21.57 -0.48 -6.83
C ASN A 454 -20.71 -1.62 -6.25
N THR A 455 -19.38 -1.49 -6.25
CA THR A 455 -18.44 -2.56 -5.86
C THR A 455 -17.69 -2.29 -4.55
N TRP A 456 -18.32 -1.56 -3.62
CA TRP A 456 -17.75 -1.30 -2.29
C TRP A 456 -17.51 -2.60 -1.51
N GLY A 457 -16.41 -2.64 -0.73
CA GLY A 457 -16.09 -3.77 0.15
C GLY A 457 -15.48 -4.98 -0.56
N GLU A 458 -15.31 -4.92 -1.88
CA GLU A 458 -14.62 -5.95 -2.65
C GLU A 458 -13.09 -5.83 -2.61
N LYS A 459 -12.56 -4.67 -2.18
CA LYS A 459 -11.13 -4.46 -1.97
C LYS A 459 -10.82 -4.12 -0.51
N VAL A 460 -9.56 -4.27 -0.15
CA VAL A 460 -9.01 -3.82 1.13
C VAL A 460 -7.86 -2.86 0.86
N LYS A 461 -7.67 -1.92 1.77
CA LYS A 461 -6.50 -1.04 1.80
C LYS A 461 -5.26 -1.89 2.06
N ARG A 462 -4.25 -1.70 1.22
CA ARG A 462 -2.91 -2.26 1.41
C ARG A 462 -2.18 -1.45 2.51
N PRO A 463 -1.11 -1.97 3.14
CA PRO A 463 -0.47 -1.30 4.27
C PRO A 463 -0.10 0.17 4.03
N PHE A 464 0.41 0.53 2.85
CA PHE A 464 0.67 1.92 2.46
C PHE A 464 -0.61 2.77 2.48
N GLU A 465 -1.69 2.24 1.91
CA GLU A 465 -2.99 2.93 1.83
C GLU A 465 -3.63 3.07 3.20
N THR A 466 -3.51 2.07 4.07
CA THR A 466 -3.99 2.13 5.46
C THR A 466 -3.26 3.24 6.22
N ALA A 467 -1.93 3.31 6.09
CA ALA A 467 -1.12 4.34 6.75
C ALA A 467 -1.48 5.75 6.25
N VAL A 468 -1.48 5.96 4.93
CA VAL A 468 -1.80 7.27 4.33
C VAL A 468 -3.24 7.66 4.62
N SER A 469 -4.20 6.74 4.51
CA SER A 469 -5.62 7.02 4.80
C SER A 469 -5.80 7.45 6.26
N ALA A 470 -5.05 6.85 7.18
CA ALA A 470 -5.10 7.24 8.58
C ALA A 470 -4.53 8.64 8.76
N MET A 471 -3.36 8.91 8.20
CA MET A 471 -2.75 10.25 8.24
C MET A 471 -3.66 11.32 7.65
N ARG A 472 -4.35 11.02 6.55
CA ARG A 472 -5.32 11.91 5.92
C ARG A 472 -6.52 12.20 6.84
N ALA A 473 -7.23 11.15 7.29
CA ALA A 473 -8.37 11.28 8.19
C ALA A 473 -8.04 12.06 9.48
N LEU A 474 -6.82 11.88 9.97
CA LEU A 474 -6.31 12.47 11.19
C LEU A 474 -5.71 13.88 11.00
N ARG A 475 -5.57 14.37 9.75
CA ARG A 475 -4.82 15.60 9.42
C ARG A 475 -3.41 15.61 9.99
N PHE A 476 -2.73 14.47 9.85
CA PHE A 476 -1.35 14.32 10.28
C PHE A 476 -0.46 15.29 9.51
N ASP A 477 0.18 16.21 10.23
CA ASP A 477 1.06 17.23 9.66
C ASP A 477 2.52 16.93 10.02
N PHE A 478 3.25 16.35 9.07
CA PHE A 478 4.61 15.88 9.28
C PHE A 478 5.54 16.38 8.17
N ALA A 479 6.83 16.38 8.50
CA ALA A 479 7.91 16.53 7.53
C ALA A 479 8.86 15.33 7.70
N LEU A 480 9.11 14.61 6.60
CA LEU A 480 10.19 13.64 6.57
C LEU A 480 11.47 14.37 6.13
N ARG A 481 12.50 14.33 6.96
CA ARG A 481 13.81 14.90 6.70
C ARG A 481 14.82 13.79 6.46
N ILE A 482 15.80 14.05 5.62
CA ILE A 482 16.88 13.09 5.39
C ILE A 482 17.85 13.22 6.56
N ASN A 483 17.95 12.17 7.37
CA ASN A 483 18.94 12.13 8.43
C ASN A 483 20.35 11.98 7.83
N THR A 484 21.15 13.03 7.93
CA THR A 484 22.55 13.05 7.49
C THR A 484 23.54 12.65 8.57
N ASP A 485 23.11 12.59 9.84
CA ASP A 485 23.92 12.13 10.97
C ASP A 485 23.32 10.85 11.56
N THR A 486 23.78 9.71 11.05
CA THR A 486 23.28 8.39 11.46
C THR A 486 23.64 8.02 12.91
N SER A 487 24.37 8.87 13.64
CA SER A 487 24.61 8.67 15.08
C SER A 487 23.42 9.09 15.94
N VAL A 488 22.49 9.86 15.38
CA VAL A 488 21.28 10.35 16.06
C VAL A 488 20.05 9.74 15.40
N TRP A 489 19.17 9.13 16.19
CA TRP A 489 17.87 8.66 15.70
C TRP A 489 16.86 9.80 15.67
N THR A 490 16.29 10.10 14.51
CA THR A 490 15.36 11.21 14.32
C THR A 490 13.91 10.74 14.26
N ALA A 491 13.00 11.71 14.37
CA ALA A 491 11.58 11.52 14.10
C ALA A 491 11.30 10.90 12.72
N SER A 492 12.06 11.30 11.70
CA SER A 492 11.91 10.78 10.34
C SER A 492 12.39 9.32 10.22
N ASP A 493 13.46 8.95 10.94
CA ASP A 493 13.93 7.56 10.98
C ASP A 493 12.91 6.67 11.68
N GLN A 494 12.24 7.19 12.73
CA GLN A 494 11.15 6.47 13.38
C GLN A 494 9.99 6.19 12.41
N LEU A 495 9.51 7.21 11.68
CA LEU A 495 8.43 7.01 10.71
C LEU A 495 8.85 6.09 9.57
N GLU A 496 10.06 6.25 9.04
CA GLU A 496 10.61 5.33 8.03
C GLU A 496 10.61 3.89 8.54
N TRP A 497 11.09 3.65 9.76
CA TRP A 497 11.09 2.32 10.36
C TRP A 497 9.67 1.74 10.46
N VAL A 498 8.69 2.53 10.90
CA VAL A 498 7.29 2.09 10.97
C VAL A 498 6.76 1.72 9.59
N PHE A 499 7.04 2.56 8.59
CA PHE A 499 6.63 2.34 7.21
C PHE A 499 7.31 1.11 6.58
N GLN A 500 8.58 0.88 6.86
CA GLN A 500 9.30 -0.31 6.44
C GLN A 500 8.70 -1.57 7.04
N ASN A 501 8.37 -1.52 8.34
CA ASN A 501 7.75 -2.65 9.02
C ASN A 501 6.30 -2.89 8.58
N SER A 502 5.59 -1.90 8.01
CA SER A 502 4.21 -2.08 7.53
C SER A 502 4.06 -3.19 6.46
N GLY A 503 5.15 -3.57 5.79
CA GLY A 503 5.18 -4.62 4.77
C GLY A 503 4.96 -4.12 3.33
N GLN A 504 4.82 -2.81 3.13
CA GLN A 504 4.68 -2.21 1.79
C GLN A 504 5.40 -0.85 1.69
N PHE A 505 6.70 -0.83 2.03
CA PHE A 505 7.51 0.38 1.83
C PHE A 505 7.69 0.68 0.33
N PRO A 506 7.61 1.94 -0.13
CA PRO A 506 7.72 2.28 -1.54
C PRO A 506 8.96 1.67 -2.20
N PHE A 507 8.74 1.12 -3.39
CA PHE A 507 9.80 0.64 -4.31
C PHE A 507 10.62 -0.57 -3.82
N THR A 508 10.17 -1.27 -2.77
CA THR A 508 10.88 -2.44 -2.20
C THR A 508 10.43 -3.79 -2.76
N TRP A 509 9.49 -3.82 -3.71
CA TRP A 509 9.04 -5.07 -4.31
C TRP A 509 10.08 -5.59 -5.32
N ALA A 510 10.77 -6.68 -4.95
CA ALA A 510 11.88 -7.21 -5.72
C ALA A 510 11.48 -7.88 -7.05
N PRO A 511 10.35 -8.60 -7.18
CA PRO A 511 9.92 -9.17 -8.47
C PRO A 511 9.40 -8.12 -9.48
N PRO A 512 9.49 -8.37 -10.79
CA PRO A 512 9.10 -7.41 -11.84
C PRO A 512 7.58 -7.25 -12.02
N ASN A 513 6.77 -7.86 -11.15
CA ASN A 513 5.31 -7.88 -11.26
C ASN A 513 4.58 -6.91 -10.30
N GLY A 514 5.33 -6.12 -9.52
CA GLY A 514 4.81 -5.15 -8.58
C GLY A 514 4.08 -5.76 -7.38
N PHE A 515 3.81 -4.93 -6.38
CA PHE A 515 2.99 -5.33 -5.24
C PHE A 515 1.63 -5.86 -5.72
N PRO A 516 1.14 -7.01 -5.19
CA PRO A 516 -0.13 -7.56 -5.62
C PRO A 516 -1.30 -6.58 -5.41
N ASP A 517 -2.19 -6.44 -6.39
CA ASP A 517 -3.40 -5.60 -6.30
C ASP A 517 -4.66 -6.45 -6.11
N LYS A 518 -4.56 -7.48 -5.25
CA LYS A 518 -5.67 -8.38 -4.89
C LYS A 518 -5.81 -8.46 -3.38
N ARG A 519 -7.05 -8.34 -2.92
CA ARG A 519 -7.48 -8.46 -1.53
C ARG A 519 -6.94 -9.72 -0.85
N ALA A 520 -7.01 -10.87 -1.52
CA ALA A 520 -6.59 -12.15 -0.93
C ALA A 520 -5.13 -12.15 -0.42
N THR A 521 -4.24 -11.36 -1.02
CA THR A 521 -2.85 -11.22 -0.57
C THR A 521 -2.76 -10.45 0.75
N TRP A 522 -3.60 -9.42 0.91
CA TRP A 522 -3.52 -8.46 2.02
C TRP A 522 -4.45 -8.79 3.18
N GLN A 523 -5.32 -9.79 3.03
CA GLN A 523 -6.17 -10.31 4.10
C GLN A 523 -5.51 -11.37 5.00
N GLY A 524 -4.26 -11.74 4.71
CA GLY A 524 -3.49 -12.59 5.61
C GLY A 524 -3.34 -11.93 6.98
N SER A 525 -3.15 -12.75 8.03
CA SER A 525 -2.95 -12.27 9.39
C SER A 525 -1.77 -11.29 9.50
N THR A 526 -0.67 -11.56 8.80
CA THR A 526 0.53 -10.71 8.85
C THR A 526 0.29 -9.30 8.30
N PRO A 527 -0.17 -9.08 7.05
CA PRO A 527 -0.45 -7.73 6.57
C PRO A 527 -1.49 -6.97 7.41
N LEU A 528 -2.53 -7.66 7.92
CA LEU A 528 -3.55 -7.05 8.76
C LEU A 528 -2.96 -6.52 10.08
N VAL A 529 -2.20 -7.37 10.78
CA VAL A 529 -1.53 -6.99 12.04
C VAL A 529 -0.52 -5.87 11.81
N MET A 530 0.23 -5.88 10.70
CA MET A 530 1.16 -4.78 10.41
C MET A 530 0.41 -3.47 10.14
N GLY A 531 -0.72 -3.51 9.42
CA GLY A 531 -1.59 -2.34 9.25
C GLY A 531 -2.09 -1.77 10.59
N TRP A 532 -2.55 -2.63 11.50
CA TRP A 532 -2.99 -2.24 12.84
C TRP A 532 -1.85 -1.65 13.69
N ARG A 533 -0.66 -2.26 13.64
CA ARG A 533 0.54 -1.74 14.31
C ARG A 533 0.92 -0.36 13.80
N THR A 534 0.87 -0.14 12.49
CA THR A 534 1.13 1.17 11.89
C THR A 534 0.10 2.20 12.37
N ALA A 535 -1.20 1.86 12.35
CA ALA A 535 -2.25 2.75 12.84
C ALA A 535 -2.04 3.16 14.31
N ASN A 536 -1.68 2.20 15.17
CA ASN A 536 -1.40 2.50 16.58
C ASN A 536 -0.16 3.40 16.75
N HIS A 537 0.91 3.13 16.01
CA HIS A 537 2.15 3.91 16.12
C HIS A 537 1.94 5.39 15.76
N LEU A 538 1.04 5.69 14.81
CA LEU A 538 0.68 7.06 14.43
C LEU A 538 -0.07 7.84 15.55
N LEU A 539 -0.60 7.15 16.56
CA LEU A 539 -1.37 7.73 17.66
C LEU A 539 -0.57 7.86 18.95
N GLU A 540 0.27 6.86 19.28
CA GLU A 540 1.02 6.83 20.54
C GLU A 540 2.38 7.54 20.45
N GLY A 541 2.95 7.63 19.24
CA GLY A 541 4.32 8.07 18.97
C GLY A 541 5.40 7.26 19.71
N PRO A 542 6.69 7.59 19.50
CA PRO A 542 7.77 6.75 20.02
C PRO A 542 7.88 6.81 21.53
N TYR A 543 7.62 5.67 22.19
CA TYR A 543 7.69 5.49 23.65
C TYR A 543 9.11 5.62 24.24
N GLN A 544 10.16 5.66 23.40
CA GLN A 544 11.54 5.41 23.84
C GLN A 544 12.59 6.49 23.54
N LEU A 545 12.22 7.66 23.02
CA LEU A 545 13.23 8.67 22.65
C LEU A 545 13.43 9.71 23.77
N GLU A 546 13.99 9.32 24.91
CA GLU A 546 14.46 10.28 25.92
C GLU A 546 15.57 11.18 25.35
N GLY A 547 15.39 12.51 25.46
CA GLY A 547 16.39 13.51 25.07
C GLY A 547 16.32 13.99 23.62
N GLU A 548 16.43 15.31 23.43
CA GLU A 548 16.77 16.09 22.22
C GLU A 548 16.16 15.78 20.83
N VAL A 549 15.22 14.84 20.69
CA VAL A 549 14.53 14.63 19.41
C VAL A 549 13.40 15.65 19.27
N ASP A 550 13.43 16.47 18.21
CA ASP A 550 12.28 17.29 17.81
C ASP A 550 11.10 16.38 17.44
N ARG A 551 10.11 16.30 18.34
CA ARG A 551 8.93 15.45 18.18
C ARG A 551 7.76 16.17 17.51
N THR A 552 7.98 17.41 17.06
CA THR A 552 6.94 18.25 16.46
C THR A 552 6.46 17.62 15.14
N GLY A 553 5.15 17.40 14.99
CA GLY A 553 4.56 16.82 13.79
C GLY A 553 4.55 15.29 13.72
N LEU A 554 5.05 14.58 14.75
CA LEU A 554 4.95 13.11 14.82
C LEU A 554 3.67 12.59 15.47
N TYR A 555 2.88 13.46 16.10
CA TYR A 555 1.66 13.06 16.80
C TYR A 555 0.45 13.60 16.08
N THR A 556 -0.52 12.72 15.88
CA THR A 556 -1.87 13.17 15.56
C THR A 556 -2.41 13.98 16.75
N PRO A 557 -2.96 15.19 16.53
CA PRO A 557 -3.49 16.02 17.60
C PRO A 557 -4.85 15.51 18.12
N VAL A 558 -5.05 14.20 18.31
CA VAL A 558 -6.35 13.58 18.71
C VAL A 558 -6.99 14.32 19.88
N LEU A 559 -6.22 14.58 20.94
CA LEU A 559 -6.72 15.31 22.10
C LEU A 559 -7.09 16.76 21.75
N ALA A 560 -6.22 17.49 21.04
CA ALA A 560 -6.45 18.89 20.71
C ALA A 560 -7.65 19.06 19.75
N ASP A 561 -7.76 18.20 18.74
CA ASP A 561 -8.89 18.15 17.81
C ASP A 561 -10.19 17.82 18.54
N THR A 562 -10.16 16.88 19.49
CA THR A 562 -11.33 16.54 20.32
C THR A 562 -11.75 17.72 21.19
N LEU A 563 -10.80 18.39 21.85
CA LEU A 563 -11.10 19.56 22.69
C LEU A 563 -11.62 20.74 21.86
N ALA A 564 -11.14 20.91 20.63
CA ALA A 564 -11.63 21.92 19.70
C ALA A 564 -13.05 21.62 19.21
N ALA A 565 -13.37 20.36 18.92
CA ALA A 565 -14.72 19.94 18.53
C ALA A 565 -15.72 19.98 19.70
N PHE A 566 -15.25 19.75 20.93
CA PHE A 566 -16.06 19.74 22.15
C PHE A 566 -15.54 20.77 23.17
N PRO A 567 -15.70 22.09 22.91
CA PRO A 567 -15.25 23.12 23.83
C PRO A 567 -16.02 23.11 25.16
N ASN A 568 -17.29 22.67 25.14
CA ASN A 568 -18.09 22.45 26.34
C ASN A 568 -17.80 21.06 26.93
N PRO A 569 -17.21 20.95 28.14
CA PRO A 569 -16.91 19.66 28.76
C PRO A 569 -18.14 18.76 28.97
N ALA A 570 -19.33 19.33 29.15
CA ALA A 570 -20.57 18.57 29.34
C ALA A 570 -20.98 17.75 28.12
N LEU A 571 -20.41 18.03 26.94
CA LEU A 571 -20.66 17.27 25.71
C LEU A 571 -19.64 16.16 25.46
N ARG A 572 -18.58 16.05 26.28
CA ARG A 572 -17.50 15.06 26.12
C ARG A 572 -17.93 13.72 26.71
N THR A 573 -18.98 13.13 26.17
CA THR A 573 -19.45 11.79 26.56
C THR A 573 -18.81 10.74 25.65
N PRO A 574 -18.58 9.51 26.13
CA PRO A 574 -18.08 8.41 25.30
C PRO A 574 -18.80 8.27 23.95
N ASN A 575 -20.14 8.31 23.94
CA ASN A 575 -20.94 8.22 22.72
C ASN A 575 -20.68 9.39 21.74
N ASN A 576 -20.64 10.63 22.24
CA ASN A 576 -20.41 11.80 21.40
C ASN A 576 -19.00 11.80 20.80
N LEU A 577 -18.00 11.41 21.60
CA LEU A 577 -16.61 11.34 21.16
C LEU A 577 -16.40 10.23 20.12
N ALA A 578 -16.98 9.04 20.35
CA ALA A 578 -16.95 7.95 19.39
C ALA A 578 -17.62 8.34 18.07
N SER A 579 -18.83 8.92 18.13
CA SER A 579 -19.56 9.38 16.94
C SER A 579 -18.74 10.37 16.11
N TYR A 580 -18.15 11.38 16.77
CA TYR A 580 -17.29 12.37 16.10
C TYR A 580 -16.09 11.72 15.40
N TRP A 581 -15.37 10.82 16.08
CA TRP A 581 -14.19 10.20 15.50
C TRP A 581 -14.51 9.19 14.40
N PHE A 582 -15.64 8.50 14.50
CA PHE A 582 -16.12 7.65 13.41
C PHE A 582 -16.45 8.47 12.16
N GLU A 583 -17.25 9.53 12.31
CA GLU A 583 -17.60 10.40 11.19
C GLU A 583 -16.34 11.04 10.58
N ARG A 584 -15.38 11.44 11.41
CA ARG A 584 -14.10 11.97 10.96
C ARG A 584 -13.24 10.96 10.20
N VAL A 585 -13.13 9.72 10.70
CA VAL A 585 -12.24 8.70 10.12
C VAL A 585 -12.85 8.03 8.90
N LEU A 586 -14.15 7.79 8.91
CA LEU A 586 -14.86 7.10 7.83
C LEU A 586 -15.43 8.08 6.80
N GLY A 587 -15.71 9.33 7.17
CA GLY A 587 -16.39 10.31 6.33
C GLY A 587 -17.92 10.15 6.29
N TYR A 588 -18.47 9.27 7.14
CA TYR A 588 -19.92 9.03 7.27
C TYR A 588 -20.24 8.44 8.65
N PRO A 589 -21.47 8.58 9.16
CA PRO A 589 -21.87 8.01 10.44
C PRO A 589 -22.01 6.47 10.33
N PRO A 590 -21.39 5.69 11.22
CA PRO A 590 -21.56 4.24 11.28
C PRO A 590 -22.89 3.87 11.98
N ASP A 591 -23.15 2.58 12.17
CA ASP A 591 -24.32 2.18 12.94
C ASP A 591 -24.19 2.51 14.43
N THR A 592 -25.33 2.80 15.08
CA THR A 592 -25.36 3.24 16.47
C THR A 592 -24.81 2.20 17.44
N GLN A 593 -24.94 0.91 17.11
CA GLN A 593 -24.46 -0.17 17.98
C GLN A 593 -22.93 -0.24 17.96
N GLN A 594 -22.30 -0.08 16.80
CA GLN A 594 -20.85 0.06 16.64
C GLN A 594 -20.30 1.26 17.40
N VAL A 595 -20.98 2.40 17.31
CA VAL A 595 -20.62 3.59 18.11
C VAL A 595 -20.59 3.24 19.59
N SER A 596 -21.66 2.64 20.13
CA SER A 596 -21.73 2.30 21.55
C SER A 596 -20.69 1.26 21.97
N HIS A 597 -20.40 0.27 21.14
CA HIS A 597 -19.36 -0.74 21.44
C HIS A 597 -17.95 -0.12 21.52
N VAL A 598 -17.62 0.80 20.61
CA VAL A 598 -16.33 1.49 20.64
C VAL A 598 -16.30 2.55 21.75
N ALA A 599 -17.42 3.24 22.00
CA ALA A 599 -17.55 4.19 23.11
C ALA A 599 -17.33 3.53 24.48
N ALA A 600 -17.78 2.27 24.65
CA ALA A 600 -17.60 1.52 25.89
C ALA A 600 -16.13 1.40 26.32
N ILE A 601 -15.18 1.50 25.39
CA ILE A 601 -13.74 1.41 25.68
C ILE A 601 -13.23 2.64 26.41
N LEU A 602 -13.82 3.81 26.14
CA LEU A 602 -13.51 5.01 26.91
C LEU A 602 -13.87 4.81 28.39
N ASP A 603 -15.07 4.30 28.68
CA ASP A 603 -15.57 4.18 30.06
C ASP A 603 -15.04 2.94 30.82
N HIS A 604 -14.58 1.91 30.09
CA HIS A 604 -13.99 0.71 30.67
C HIS A 604 -12.71 1.00 31.48
N SER A 605 -12.03 2.13 31.25
CA SER A 605 -10.87 2.55 32.06
C SER A 605 -11.25 2.88 33.52
N LYS A 606 -12.53 3.08 33.81
CA LYS A 606 -13.03 3.51 35.13
C LYS A 606 -14.09 2.58 35.73
N HIS A 607 -14.96 1.98 34.91
CA HIS A 607 -16.13 1.26 35.38
C HIS A 607 -16.19 -0.18 34.82
N SER A 608 -16.73 -1.11 35.63
CA SER A 608 -17.07 -2.46 35.14
C SER A 608 -18.22 -2.37 34.11
N PRO A 609 -18.37 -3.31 33.17
CA PRO A 609 -19.39 -3.26 32.12
C PRO A 609 -20.82 -2.96 32.64
N ASP A 610 -21.19 -3.48 33.81
CA ASP A 610 -22.51 -3.27 34.44
C ASP A 610 -22.70 -1.87 35.05
N GLN A 611 -21.64 -1.07 35.10
CA GLN A 611 -21.60 0.27 35.70
C GLN A 611 -21.32 1.36 34.66
N GLN A 612 -21.24 1.00 33.38
CA GLN A 612 -20.91 1.96 32.33
C GLN A 612 -22.06 2.91 32.05
N ASP A 613 -21.76 4.20 31.94
CA ASP A 613 -22.70 5.22 31.49
C ASP A 613 -22.05 6.05 30.38
N LEU A 614 -22.34 5.63 29.14
CA LEU A 614 -21.72 6.15 27.92
C LEU A 614 -22.15 7.58 27.58
N ASP A 615 -23.11 8.13 28.34
CA ASP A 615 -23.59 9.50 28.23
C ASP A 615 -23.12 10.39 29.39
N GLN A 616 -22.32 9.87 30.33
CA GLN A 616 -21.64 10.70 31.32
C GLN A 616 -20.45 11.43 30.71
N PRO A 617 -20.30 12.75 30.97
CA PRO A 617 -19.11 13.49 30.56
C PRO A 617 -17.83 12.95 31.21
N ILE A 618 -16.76 12.85 30.44
CA ILE A 618 -15.42 12.46 30.89
C ILE A 618 -14.48 13.67 30.95
N ASP A 619 -13.51 13.61 31.87
CA ASP A 619 -12.50 14.66 32.03
C ASP A 619 -11.27 14.38 31.17
N LEU A 620 -11.21 14.97 29.97
CA LEU A 620 -10.04 14.92 29.10
C LEU A 620 -8.89 15.85 29.55
N GLY A 621 -9.07 16.64 30.63
CA GLY A 621 -8.07 17.55 31.17
C GLY A 621 -6.96 16.87 31.97
N SER A 622 -7.19 15.66 32.48
CA SER A 622 -6.24 14.87 33.26
C SER A 622 -5.92 13.54 32.56
N ASN A 623 -4.65 13.09 32.68
CA ASN A 623 -4.23 11.76 32.21
C ASN A 623 -3.64 10.93 33.35
N GLU A 624 -4.21 11.09 34.55
CA GLU A 624 -3.72 10.45 35.76
C GLU A 624 -4.48 9.16 36.05
N TRP A 625 -3.80 8.25 36.76
CA TRP A 625 -4.40 7.03 37.28
C TRP A 625 -5.50 7.37 38.30
N PRO A 626 -6.62 6.64 38.34
CA PRO A 626 -6.90 5.40 37.59
C PRO A 626 -7.51 5.60 36.20
N THR A 627 -7.86 6.83 35.78
CA THR A 627 -8.86 7.00 34.72
C THR A 627 -8.32 7.22 33.30
N TYR A 628 -7.02 7.53 33.12
CA TYR A 628 -6.29 7.60 31.82
C TYR A 628 -7.13 7.96 30.56
N TRP A 629 -7.97 9.00 30.66
CA TRP A 629 -8.97 9.28 29.62
C TRP A 629 -8.36 9.65 28.28
N GLN A 630 -7.21 10.35 28.28
CA GLN A 630 -6.51 10.72 27.05
C GLN A 630 -5.94 9.48 26.34
N SER A 631 -5.45 8.49 27.10
CA SER A 631 -5.01 7.21 26.54
C SER A 631 -6.20 6.41 26.00
N GLY A 632 -7.32 6.34 26.74
CA GLY A 632 -8.55 5.72 26.28
C GLY A 632 -9.08 6.33 24.97
N LEU A 633 -9.00 7.65 24.85
CA LEU A 633 -9.37 8.37 23.61
C LEU A 633 -8.50 7.96 22.43
N ARG A 634 -7.18 7.84 22.61
CA ARG A 634 -6.28 7.35 21.55
C ARG A 634 -6.59 5.91 21.18
N ALA A 635 -6.81 5.04 22.17
CA ALA A 635 -7.17 3.63 21.92
C ALA A 635 -8.49 3.50 21.14
N MET A 636 -9.49 4.31 21.50
CA MET A 636 -10.78 4.37 20.79
C MET A 636 -10.58 4.77 19.31
N VAL A 637 -9.80 5.83 19.04
CA VAL A 637 -9.50 6.25 17.66
C VAL A 637 -8.70 5.17 16.91
N GLY A 638 -7.76 4.51 17.59
CA GLY A 638 -6.99 3.40 17.04
C GLY A 638 -7.89 2.25 16.57
N LEU A 639 -8.90 1.89 17.37
CA LEU A 639 -9.83 0.82 16.99
C LEU A 639 -10.70 1.18 15.80
N ILE A 640 -11.09 2.45 15.66
CA ILE A 640 -11.80 2.93 14.47
C ILE A 640 -10.90 2.78 13.22
N LEU A 641 -9.60 3.11 13.32
CA LEU A 641 -8.64 2.92 12.22
C LEU A 641 -8.31 1.45 11.93
N MET A 642 -8.62 0.54 12.86
CA MET A 642 -8.46 -0.91 12.69
C MET A 642 -9.75 -1.60 12.25
N SER A 643 -10.84 -0.84 12.15
CA SER A 643 -12.17 -1.36 11.81
C SER A 643 -12.25 -1.89 10.36
N PRO A 644 -13.08 -2.90 10.10
CA PRO A 644 -13.35 -3.37 8.74
C PRO A 644 -13.82 -2.27 7.79
N GLU A 645 -14.60 -1.31 8.29
CA GLU A 645 -15.12 -0.15 7.55
C GLU A 645 -13.98 0.71 7.02
N PHE A 646 -12.99 0.99 7.86
CA PHE A 646 -11.84 1.80 7.49
C PHE A 646 -10.90 1.07 6.55
N LEU A 647 -10.68 -0.23 6.77
CA LEU A 647 -9.74 -1.04 6.01
C LEU A 647 -10.29 -1.50 4.65
N GLN A 648 -11.59 -1.35 4.40
CA GLN A 648 -12.19 -1.66 3.11
C GLN A 648 -12.18 -0.46 2.17
N ARG A 649 -12.22 -0.75 0.87
CA ARG A 649 -12.46 0.25 -0.17
C ARG A 649 -13.28 -0.34 -1.29
#